data_AF-A0A1I7L6N0-F1
#
_entry.id   AF-A0A1I7L6N0-F1
#
_cell.length_a   1.000
_cell.length_b   1.000
_cell.length_c   1.000
_cell.angle_alpha   90.00
_cell.angle_beta   90.00
_cell.angle_gamma   90.00
#
_symmetry.space_group_name_H-M   'P 1'
#
loop_
_entity.id
_entity.type
_entity.pdbx_description
1 polymer ?
#
loop_
_entity_poly.entity_id
_entity_poly.type
_entity_poly.pdbx_seq_one_letter_code
_entity_poly.pdbx_strand_id
1 'polypeptide(L)'
;MDDGLFYKHTESYNIPEQEKHVVAVCGVLNRFLGSARPLRSFPGGCRTVLLHLSERQKSIAVHVYAVNLYAFSLNFHTSALLTIVVPAALDRLTGPRHTQVLGQLAAISALVSMLLPLIAGIWSDSVKARGGKRRPFILYGGLLNALGLFGMYDTHHFGLWVISFLLSIVGQGITVAGYQALWSDVVPAESRGLAAGGQGVATLLGNICGLVLSGVLGPVRVVAAMAAAMLAGMLATVLWVREPDTDGIEGGSADGPRQGHHSDTGKGAPSITLSLRPPAANRRDFFSVFWAQAFVTFGMTLLMTFVMYFFQDVLHMHNPTAGTAGVATLALFGAVLSSIYLGRISDRTQRRNLVALSGAPMALAAIGFAFLQSPSWLYAFAVLFGLGYGAFLSTGWALTVDVLPDARSIARDLGIWGIASTLPAVIAPVVGAWLLGRFAQPSHGYQVLFVLAGVSLGLGGLTVLRVGTRTRSPLWGVPLRLLIAVIVATAVLVQCRVRVDGRLPLRRGSTLVISNHLHDLDGMVLPAWLTLAGPWRHPVYYAASQRLFEPGFLALRFPKLKRFLRRVNLGPLFAAVGVRPIENQPLSRPFASYGYQALRAAGNRPLREVFTEQALQSLGLRAEDPLSALWSAAAFDAAQRPASLTALRREVRSQVREAMRTALTEQINGLVKEVETGGTLFLTPEGKYSDDGLLHRFRLAYEPLFRAARQHYIAAISYDPFAYRRRLGVWVRIVPVPPAQDVVQMLRAHRVITVSQVILHVLTTGGHRDTGSGDEEARPTQIPGQPQAHPALVAAGRTPAAGASTGLTRAEVERGVMHFLAQLPESVQAAADLRANPRRAVHRALTSMVRAGVLQEQDGRYTLGACKTNRHFPNVPDIVSFFTNALNETLQAADGGRGSRGDCGRAPDPHDDV
;
A
#
# COMPACT_ATOMS: atom_id res chain seq x y z
N MET A 1 31.05 54.80 -16.22
CA MET A 1 30.69 54.78 -17.64
C MET A 1 29.54 53.81 -17.77
N ASP A 2 28.37 54.41 -18.04
CA ASP A 2 27.10 53.87 -18.51
C ASP A 2 26.38 52.88 -17.58
N ASP A 3 25.44 53.30 -16.72
CA ASP A 3 24.10 53.90 -16.96
C ASP A 3 23.20 53.12 -17.92
N GLY A 4 22.04 52.68 -17.39
CA GLY A 4 20.79 52.68 -18.15
C GLY A 4 19.92 51.43 -18.09
N LEU A 5 18.68 51.63 -17.58
CA LEU A 5 17.43 51.03 -18.04
C LEU A 5 16.99 49.67 -17.40
N PHE A 6 16.22 49.71 -16.29
CA PHE A 6 14.76 49.92 -16.32
C PHE A 6 14.16 49.91 -14.90
N TYR A 7 13.33 50.93 -14.64
CA TYR A 7 12.49 51.10 -13.44
C TYR A 7 11.06 50.59 -13.72
N LYS A 8 10.34 50.30 -12.63
CA LYS A 8 8.86 50.16 -12.46
C LYS A 8 8.20 48.81 -12.77
N HIS A 9 7.97 48.05 -11.70
CA HIS A 9 6.60 47.83 -11.22
C HIS A 9 6.60 47.55 -9.70
N THR A 10 6.19 48.55 -8.92
CA THR A 10 5.73 48.37 -7.55
C THR A 10 4.33 47.77 -7.60
N GLU A 11 4.22 46.45 -7.42
CA GLU A 11 2.97 45.86 -6.94
C GLU A 11 3.02 45.80 -5.42
N SER A 12 2.11 46.54 -4.79
CA SER A 12 1.82 46.45 -3.37
C SER A 12 1.38 45.03 -3.04
N TYR A 13 2.29 44.22 -2.48
CA TYR A 13 1.93 42.93 -1.90
C TYR A 13 1.05 43.20 -0.67
N ASN A 14 -0.24 42.89 -0.81
CA ASN A 14 -1.20 42.94 0.27
C ASN A 14 -0.85 41.80 1.23
N ILE A 15 -0.07 42.12 2.27
CA ILE A 15 0.26 41.21 3.39
C ILE A 15 -1.06 40.59 3.88
N PRO A 16 -1.28 39.27 3.66
CA PRO A 16 -2.50 38.63 4.13
C PRO A 16 -2.57 38.74 5.66
N GLU A 17 -3.78 38.86 6.20
CA GLU A 17 -4.06 39.04 7.64
C GLU A 17 -3.35 37.98 8.53
N GLN A 18 -2.94 36.85 7.93
CA GLN A 18 -2.10 35.80 8.50
C GLN A 18 -0.70 36.26 8.95
N GLU A 19 -0.09 37.27 8.31
CA GLU A 19 1.28 37.72 8.62
C GLU A 19 1.32 38.75 9.76
N LYS A 20 0.22 39.50 10.00
CA LYS A 20 0.13 40.47 11.11
C LYS A 20 0.11 39.79 12.48
N HIS A 21 -0.48 38.60 12.56
CA HIS A 21 -0.53 37.82 13.81
C HIS A 21 0.82 37.16 14.16
N VAL A 22 1.65 36.82 13.17
CA VAL A 22 2.97 36.20 13.39
C VAL A 22 3.99 37.22 13.93
N VAL A 23 3.93 38.47 13.46
CA VAL A 23 4.73 39.59 14.00
C VAL A 23 4.30 39.91 15.45
N ALA A 24 3.00 39.81 15.76
CA ALA A 24 2.50 39.96 17.13
C ALA A 24 2.98 38.85 18.07
N VAL A 25 3.11 37.61 17.60
CA VAL A 25 3.64 36.47 18.38
C VAL A 25 5.11 36.68 18.78
N CYS A 26 5.96 37.17 17.87
CA CYS A 26 7.33 37.54 18.22
C CYS A 26 7.37 38.75 19.17
N GLY A 27 6.46 39.71 19.01
CA GLY A 27 6.37 40.90 19.86
C GLY A 27 5.83 40.67 21.28
N VAL A 28 5.00 39.63 21.49
CA VAL A 28 4.45 39.25 22.80
C VAL A 28 5.43 38.36 23.57
N LEU A 29 6.07 37.39 22.92
CA LEU A 29 7.13 36.58 23.56
C LEU A 29 8.32 37.45 23.99
N ASN A 30 8.70 38.44 23.19
CA ASN A 30 9.80 39.35 23.51
C ASN A 30 9.44 40.34 24.65
N ARG A 31 8.14 40.66 24.82
CA ARG A 31 7.63 41.46 25.95
C ARG A 31 7.52 40.66 27.25
N PHE A 32 7.17 39.37 27.17
CA PHE A 32 7.05 38.50 28.34
C PHE A 32 8.40 38.09 28.95
N LEU A 33 9.46 38.06 28.12
CA LEU A 33 10.83 37.71 28.53
C LEU A 33 11.69 38.93 28.94
N GLY A 34 11.17 40.15 28.80
CA GLY A 34 11.90 41.40 29.02
C GLY A 34 11.88 41.97 30.44
N SER A 35 11.22 41.33 31.41
CA SER A 35 10.96 41.93 32.74
C SER A 35 11.73 41.35 33.92
N ALA A 36 12.75 40.51 33.71
CA ALA A 36 13.64 40.04 34.79
C ALA A 36 15.08 40.51 34.59
N ARG A 37 15.66 41.11 35.63
CA ARG A 37 17.03 41.65 35.72
C ARG A 37 18.11 40.65 35.23
N PRO A 38 19.26 41.12 34.70
CA PRO A 38 20.16 40.30 33.92
C PRO A 38 21.04 39.42 34.81
N LEU A 39 20.82 38.10 34.78
CA LEU A 39 21.84 37.14 35.18
C LEU A 39 22.76 36.89 33.98
N ARG A 40 24.00 37.36 34.12
CA ARG A 40 25.10 37.14 33.16
C ARG A 40 25.40 35.63 33.06
N SER A 41 25.88 35.26 31.87
CA SER A 41 26.40 33.96 31.41
C SER A 41 25.41 32.80 31.23
N PHE A 42 24.83 32.71 30.03
CA PHE A 42 24.42 31.44 29.39
C PHE A 42 25.17 31.29 28.05
N PRO A 43 25.73 30.12 27.69
CA PRO A 43 26.53 29.97 26.47
C PRO A 43 25.63 30.02 25.22
N GLY A 44 26.09 30.76 24.20
CA GLY A 44 25.35 31.12 22.98
C GLY A 44 25.07 29.98 21.98
N GLY A 45 24.54 28.85 22.43
CA GLY A 45 24.16 27.72 21.58
C GLY A 45 22.66 27.62 21.23
N CYS A 46 21.77 28.24 22.01
CA CYS A 46 20.32 28.05 21.84
C CYS A 46 19.62 29.02 20.87
N ARG A 47 20.25 30.14 20.51
CA ARG A 47 19.63 31.14 19.60
C ARG A 47 19.80 30.78 18.12
N THR A 48 20.81 29.97 17.78
CA THR A 48 21.19 29.65 16.40
C THR A 48 20.40 28.48 15.79
N VAL A 49 19.78 27.63 16.61
CA VAL A 49 19.04 26.45 16.12
C VAL A 49 17.62 26.80 15.65
N LEU A 50 17.02 27.86 16.19
CA LEU A 50 15.67 28.32 15.80
C LEU A 50 15.64 29.20 14.53
N LEU A 51 16.78 29.77 14.14
CA LEU A 51 16.92 30.62 12.96
C LEU A 51 17.17 29.85 11.64
N HIS A 52 17.34 28.52 11.70
CA HIS A 52 17.60 27.66 10.53
C HIS A 52 16.46 26.67 10.19
N LEU A 53 15.32 26.75 10.87
CA LEU A 53 14.13 25.99 10.49
C LEU A 53 13.33 26.77 9.44
N SER A 54 12.94 26.11 8.36
CA SER A 54 12.07 26.72 7.34
C SER A 54 10.72 27.12 7.97
N GLU A 55 10.06 28.17 7.46
CA GLU A 55 8.77 28.65 7.99
C GLU A 55 7.70 27.54 8.06
N ARG A 56 7.77 26.56 7.14
CA ARG A 56 6.94 25.34 7.16
C ARG A 56 7.20 24.44 8.38
N GLN A 57 8.46 24.29 8.79
CA GLN A 57 8.84 23.50 9.96
C GLN A 57 8.42 24.18 11.28
N LYS A 58 8.48 25.52 11.34
CA LYS A 58 7.98 26.28 12.50
C LYS A 58 6.47 26.13 12.67
N SER A 59 5.72 26.22 11.56
CA SER A 59 4.26 25.99 11.57
C SER A 59 3.92 24.56 12.06
N ILE A 60 4.57 23.52 11.52
CA ILE A 60 4.33 22.13 11.95
C ILE A 60 4.66 21.93 13.43
N ALA A 61 5.77 22.49 13.93
CA ALA A 61 6.14 22.40 15.33
C ALA A 61 5.07 23.04 16.24
N VAL A 62 4.59 24.24 15.91
CA VAL A 62 3.54 24.92 16.68
C VAL A 62 2.25 24.10 16.72
N HIS A 63 1.84 23.49 15.61
CA HIS A 63 0.66 22.62 15.56
C HIS A 63 0.83 21.35 16.41
N VAL A 64 1.99 20.70 16.36
CA VAL A 64 2.30 19.50 17.16
C VAL A 64 2.28 19.81 18.66
N TYR A 65 2.85 20.94 19.09
CA TYR A 65 2.82 21.35 20.51
C TYR A 65 1.41 21.77 20.97
N ALA A 66 0.67 22.51 20.15
CA ALA A 66 -0.67 22.98 20.49
C ALA A 66 -1.66 21.81 20.66
N VAL A 67 -1.60 20.80 19.78
CA VAL A 67 -2.43 19.59 19.92
C VAL A 67 -2.05 18.81 21.19
N ASN A 68 -0.76 18.70 21.53
CA ASN A 68 -0.34 17.95 22.71
C ASN A 68 -0.68 18.65 24.05
N LEU A 69 -0.90 19.97 24.06
CA LEU A 69 -1.32 20.70 25.26
C LEU A 69 -2.65 20.16 25.82
N TYR A 70 -3.55 19.71 24.94
CA TYR A 70 -4.83 19.18 25.38
C TYR A 70 -4.75 17.79 26.00
N ALA A 71 -3.78 16.97 25.57
CA ALA A 71 -3.50 15.69 26.23
C ALA A 71 -3.12 15.89 27.71
N PHE A 72 -2.41 16.98 28.04
CA PHE A 72 -2.14 17.33 29.43
C PHE A 72 -3.42 17.58 30.21
N SER A 73 -4.32 18.44 29.72
CA SER A 73 -5.58 18.78 30.40
C SER A 73 -6.47 17.55 30.63
N LEU A 74 -6.57 16.67 29.63
CA LEU A 74 -7.35 15.42 29.73
C LEU A 74 -6.79 14.46 30.79
N ASN A 75 -5.47 14.31 30.85
CA ASN A 75 -4.81 13.40 31.79
C ASN A 75 -4.75 13.99 33.22
N PHE A 76 -4.56 15.31 33.34
CA PHE A 76 -4.69 16.05 34.60
C PHE A 76 -6.07 15.85 35.21
N HIS A 77 -7.12 16.07 34.40
CA HIS A 77 -8.49 15.79 34.80
C HIS A 77 -8.62 14.34 35.27
N THR A 78 -8.32 13.37 34.41
CA THR A 78 -8.62 11.95 34.66
C THR A 78 -7.96 11.45 35.94
N SER A 79 -6.68 11.77 36.13
CA SER A 79 -5.93 11.35 37.30
C SER A 79 -6.42 12.01 38.59
N ALA A 80 -6.71 13.32 38.58
CA ALA A 80 -7.21 14.03 39.76
C ALA A 80 -8.63 13.59 40.14
N LEU A 81 -9.52 13.45 39.14
CA LEU A 81 -10.93 13.13 39.35
C LEU A 81 -11.09 11.75 39.99
N LEU A 82 -10.56 10.71 39.33
CA LEU A 82 -10.83 9.32 39.71
C LEU A 82 -10.05 8.89 40.95
N THR A 83 -8.85 9.42 41.16
CA THR A 83 -7.96 8.94 42.23
C THR A 83 -8.22 9.62 43.58
N ILE A 84 -8.59 10.90 43.59
CA ILE A 84 -8.69 11.67 44.85
C ILE A 84 -10.07 12.33 45.01
N VAL A 85 -10.55 13.06 43.99
CA VAL A 85 -11.80 13.84 44.12
C VAL A 85 -13.00 12.94 44.36
N VAL A 86 -13.15 11.86 43.59
CA VAL A 86 -14.28 10.92 43.72
C VAL A 86 -14.27 10.22 45.08
N PRO A 87 -13.18 9.55 45.53
CA PRO A 87 -13.15 8.96 46.87
C PRO A 87 -13.42 9.96 48.00
N ALA A 88 -12.80 11.15 47.96
CA ALA A 88 -12.97 12.17 48.99
C ALA A 88 -14.39 12.74 49.05
N ALA A 89 -15.05 12.89 47.90
CA ALA A 89 -16.45 13.34 47.85
C ALA A 89 -17.41 12.27 48.37
N LEU A 90 -17.18 11.00 48.03
CA LEU A 90 -18.03 9.90 48.50
C LEU A 90 -17.93 9.68 50.01
N ASP A 91 -16.73 9.80 50.58
CA ASP A 91 -16.52 9.75 52.02
C ASP A 91 -17.35 10.84 52.74
N ARG A 92 -17.30 12.07 52.22
CA ARG A 92 -18.10 13.20 52.74
C ARG A 92 -19.61 13.05 52.56
N LEU A 93 -20.07 12.51 51.43
CA LEU A 93 -21.49 12.53 51.03
C LEU A 93 -22.28 11.28 51.41
N THR A 94 -21.61 10.12 51.58
CA THR A 94 -22.29 8.82 51.79
C THR A 94 -21.90 8.11 53.07
N GLY A 95 -20.90 8.62 53.80
CA GLY A 95 -20.46 8.06 55.07
C GLY A 95 -20.10 6.57 54.94
N PRO A 96 -20.66 5.64 55.74
CA PRO A 96 -20.24 4.23 55.77
C PRO A 96 -20.37 3.46 54.44
N ARG A 97 -21.19 3.93 53.48
CA ARG A 97 -21.45 3.25 52.20
C ARG A 97 -20.49 3.66 51.07
N HIS A 98 -19.51 4.52 51.35
CA HIS A 98 -18.62 5.12 50.34
C HIS A 98 -17.88 4.09 49.47
N THR A 99 -17.41 2.97 50.04
CA THR A 99 -16.69 1.92 49.28
C THR A 99 -17.59 1.20 48.26
N GLN A 100 -18.81 0.86 48.66
CA GLN A 100 -19.79 0.22 47.79
C GLN A 100 -20.20 1.16 46.64
N VAL A 101 -20.49 2.42 46.97
CA VAL A 101 -20.89 3.43 45.98
C VAL A 101 -19.74 3.77 45.03
N LEU A 102 -18.50 3.83 45.53
CA LEU A 102 -17.30 4.01 44.72
C LEU A 102 -17.17 2.91 43.68
N GLY A 103 -17.34 1.64 44.07
CA GLY A 103 -17.31 0.51 43.15
C GLY A 103 -18.38 0.58 42.06
N GLN A 104 -19.61 0.96 42.42
CA GLN A 104 -20.71 1.14 41.47
C GLN A 104 -20.44 2.28 40.48
N LEU A 105 -20.00 3.45 40.97
CA LEU A 105 -19.69 4.60 40.13
C LEU A 105 -18.47 4.36 39.24
N ALA A 106 -17.45 3.67 39.73
CA ALA A 106 -16.30 3.25 38.93
C ALA A 106 -16.73 2.31 37.79
N ALA A 107 -17.60 1.34 38.06
CA ALA A 107 -18.12 0.44 37.03
C ALA A 107 -18.96 1.17 35.97
N ILE A 108 -19.86 2.07 36.38
CA ILE A 108 -20.70 2.86 35.47
C ILE A 108 -19.84 3.80 34.64
N SER A 109 -18.91 4.55 35.26
CA SER A 109 -18.04 5.47 34.55
C SER A 109 -17.08 4.77 33.58
N ALA A 110 -16.58 3.58 33.92
CA ALA A 110 -15.77 2.77 33.00
C ALA A 110 -16.58 2.31 31.77
N LEU A 111 -17.83 1.88 31.96
CA LEU A 111 -18.71 1.48 30.86
C LEU A 111 -19.01 2.67 29.93
N VAL A 112 -19.34 3.84 30.51
CA VAL A 112 -19.56 5.07 29.74
C VAL A 112 -18.28 5.46 28.99
N SER A 113 -17.12 5.44 29.65
CA SER A 113 -15.83 5.80 29.03
C SER A 113 -15.39 4.81 27.94
N MET A 114 -15.87 3.57 27.96
CA MET A 114 -15.60 2.59 26.92
C MET A 114 -16.49 2.79 25.69
N LEU A 115 -17.78 3.05 25.89
CA LEU A 115 -18.77 3.13 24.80
C LEU A 115 -18.84 4.51 24.16
N LEU A 116 -18.71 5.56 24.96
CA LEU A 116 -18.98 6.91 24.50
C LEU A 116 -17.97 7.43 23.47
N PRO A 117 -16.65 7.21 23.58
CA PRO A 117 -15.71 7.58 22.53
C PRO A 117 -16.01 6.91 21.18
N LEU A 118 -16.48 5.66 21.20
CA LEU A 118 -16.91 4.95 19.99
C LEU A 118 -18.17 5.57 19.38
N ILE A 119 -19.20 5.82 20.18
CA ILE A 119 -20.46 6.43 19.73
C ILE A 119 -20.21 7.84 19.21
N ALA A 120 -19.46 8.65 19.96
CA ALA A 120 -19.08 10.01 19.58
C ALA A 120 -18.18 10.01 18.33
N GLY A 121 -17.31 9.02 18.16
CA GLY A 121 -16.49 8.85 16.96
C GLY A 121 -17.33 8.55 15.73
N ILE A 122 -18.30 7.63 15.81
CA ILE A 122 -19.26 7.35 14.72
C ILE A 122 -20.05 8.62 14.36
N TRP A 123 -20.49 9.37 15.37
CA TRP A 123 -21.23 10.61 15.15
C TRP A 123 -20.35 11.69 14.51
N SER A 124 -19.10 11.87 14.98
CA SER A 124 -18.13 12.81 14.42
C SER A 124 -17.76 12.51 12.98
N ASP A 125 -17.63 11.23 12.63
CA ASP A 125 -17.37 10.82 11.24
C ASP A 125 -18.57 11.07 10.30
N SER A 126 -19.80 11.17 10.85
CA SER A 126 -21.04 11.36 10.08
C SER A 126 -21.46 12.82 9.87
N VAL A 127 -21.02 13.75 10.72
CA VAL A 127 -21.47 15.15 10.72
C VAL A 127 -20.54 16.03 9.88
N LYS A 128 -21.11 16.75 8.90
CA LYS A 128 -20.45 17.87 8.20
C LYS A 128 -20.88 19.18 8.87
N ALA A 129 -20.05 19.74 9.77
CA ALA A 129 -20.34 20.99 10.47
C ALA A 129 -19.57 22.19 9.88
N ARG A 130 -20.18 23.39 9.89
CA ARG A 130 -19.50 24.66 9.58
C ARG A 130 -18.48 24.94 10.69
N GLY A 131 -17.19 24.89 10.36
CA GLY A 131 -16.08 25.12 11.32
C GLY A 131 -15.12 23.94 11.53
N GLY A 132 -15.35 22.81 10.84
CA GLY A 132 -14.51 21.61 10.90
C GLY A 132 -15.27 20.36 11.36
N LYS A 133 -14.75 19.17 11.05
CA LYS A 133 -15.34 17.88 11.44
C LYS A 133 -15.06 17.50 12.90
N ARG A 134 -13.96 17.98 13.50
CA ARG A 134 -13.45 17.49 14.80
C ARG A 134 -13.57 18.52 15.94
N ARG A 135 -13.34 19.80 15.65
CA ARG A 135 -13.39 20.94 16.57
C ARG A 135 -14.72 21.10 17.33
N PRO A 136 -15.91 20.94 16.71
CA PRO A 136 -17.17 21.04 17.44
C PRO A 136 -17.27 20.01 18.57
N PHE A 137 -16.76 18.79 18.37
CA PHE A 137 -16.78 17.74 19.40
C PHE A 137 -15.87 18.08 20.57
N ILE A 138 -14.69 18.65 20.32
CA ILE A 138 -13.79 19.14 21.37
C ILE A 138 -14.43 20.30 22.14
N LEU A 139 -15.09 21.23 21.45
CA LEU A 139 -15.75 22.38 22.07
C LEU A 139 -16.96 21.97 22.92
N TYR A 140 -17.93 21.25 22.33
CA TYR A 140 -19.13 20.85 23.05
C TYR A 140 -18.83 19.84 24.14
N GLY A 141 -17.96 18.85 23.86
CA GLY A 141 -17.51 17.89 24.88
C GLY A 141 -16.75 18.57 26.02
N GLY A 142 -15.87 19.54 25.70
CA GLY A 142 -15.08 20.28 26.68
C GLY A 142 -15.94 21.18 27.56
N LEU A 143 -16.92 21.88 26.98
CA LEU A 143 -17.90 22.68 27.73
C LEU A 143 -18.79 21.81 28.62
N LEU A 144 -19.27 20.67 28.10
CA LEU A 144 -20.06 19.71 28.87
C LEU A 144 -19.26 19.13 30.04
N ASN A 145 -17.98 18.83 29.80
CA ASN A 145 -17.06 18.34 30.81
C ASN A 145 -16.84 19.38 31.92
N ALA A 146 -16.56 20.63 31.54
CA ALA A 146 -16.38 21.74 32.47
C ALA A 146 -17.65 22.05 33.27
N LEU A 147 -18.84 21.94 32.65
CA LEU A 147 -20.11 22.10 33.32
C LEU A 147 -20.33 21.01 34.39
N GLY A 148 -19.97 19.75 34.07
CA GLY A 148 -19.97 18.66 35.04
C GLY A 148 -19.03 18.94 36.22
N LEU A 149 -17.80 19.39 35.95
CA LEU A 149 -16.85 19.76 37.01
C LEU A 149 -17.36 20.94 37.86
N PHE A 150 -17.95 21.96 37.25
CA PHE A 150 -18.53 23.09 37.98
C PHE A 150 -19.69 22.65 38.87
N GLY A 151 -20.54 21.74 38.38
CA GLY A 151 -21.60 21.13 39.19
C GLY A 151 -21.08 20.29 40.37
N MET A 152 -19.79 19.96 40.43
CA MET A 152 -19.16 19.28 41.56
C MET A 152 -18.47 20.25 42.54
N TYR A 153 -18.29 21.52 42.17
CA TYR A 153 -17.39 22.47 42.85
C TYR A 153 -17.77 22.74 44.30
N ASP A 154 -19.06 22.65 44.69
CA ASP A 154 -19.47 22.82 46.09
C ASP A 154 -20.82 22.14 46.39
N THR A 155 -21.05 20.98 45.76
CA THR A 155 -22.35 20.30 45.84
C THR A 155 -22.41 19.37 47.05
N HIS A 156 -23.30 19.69 48.00
CA HIS A 156 -23.57 18.86 49.18
C HIS A 156 -24.67 17.79 48.96
N HIS A 157 -25.40 17.85 47.84
CA HIS A 157 -26.46 16.89 47.53
C HIS A 157 -25.92 15.73 46.69
N PHE A 158 -25.91 14.51 47.25
CA PHE A 158 -25.35 13.32 46.62
C PHE A 158 -25.85 13.07 45.18
N GLY A 159 -27.17 13.14 44.95
CA GLY A 159 -27.74 12.88 43.63
C GLY A 159 -27.30 13.90 42.56
N LEU A 160 -27.15 15.17 42.95
CA LEU A 160 -26.71 16.21 42.03
C LEU A 160 -25.22 16.04 41.70
N TRP A 161 -24.41 15.70 42.71
CA TRP A 161 -22.99 15.40 42.53
C TRP A 161 -22.76 14.22 41.58
N VAL A 162 -23.55 13.13 41.71
CA VAL A 162 -23.48 11.97 40.81
C VAL A 162 -23.85 12.35 39.37
N ILE A 163 -24.90 13.14 39.18
CA ILE A 163 -25.30 13.62 37.84
C ILE A 163 -24.18 14.47 37.23
N SER A 164 -23.61 15.40 38.00
CA SER A 164 -22.49 16.25 37.57
C SER A 164 -21.23 15.44 37.24
N PHE A 165 -20.91 14.42 38.02
CA PHE A 165 -19.82 13.48 37.74
C PHE A 165 -20.04 12.73 36.43
N LEU A 166 -21.23 12.13 36.23
CA LEU A 166 -21.55 11.42 34.98
C LEU A 166 -21.54 12.36 33.77
N LEU A 167 -22.04 13.60 33.93
CA LEU A 167 -21.98 14.63 32.89
C LEU A 167 -20.53 14.95 32.51
N SER A 168 -19.63 15.00 33.49
CA SER A 168 -18.20 15.22 33.28
C SER A 168 -17.54 14.07 32.50
N ILE A 169 -17.85 12.82 32.86
CA ILE A 169 -17.39 11.62 32.14
C ILE A 169 -17.93 11.59 30.71
N VAL A 170 -19.20 12.00 30.51
CA VAL A 170 -19.80 12.08 29.17
C VAL A 170 -19.08 13.13 28.32
N GLY A 171 -18.89 14.33 28.86
CA GLY A 171 -18.11 15.37 28.17
C GLY A 171 -16.70 14.91 27.83
N GLN A 172 -16.03 14.22 28.75
CA GLN A 172 -14.70 13.64 28.53
C GLN A 172 -14.68 12.68 27.34
N GLY A 173 -15.62 11.73 27.27
CA GLY A 173 -15.64 10.73 26.18
C GLY A 173 -15.85 11.34 24.79
N ILE A 174 -16.72 12.34 24.68
CA ILE A 174 -16.94 13.10 23.44
C ILE A 174 -15.66 13.83 23.02
N THR A 175 -15.03 14.49 23.98
CA THR A 175 -13.78 15.22 23.78
C THR A 175 -12.64 14.31 23.34
N VAL A 176 -12.46 13.15 23.97
CA VAL A 176 -11.41 12.18 23.63
C VAL A 176 -11.55 11.72 22.19
N ALA A 177 -12.77 11.41 21.73
CA ALA A 177 -13.01 11.00 20.35
C ALA A 177 -12.62 12.11 19.34
N GLY A 178 -13.04 13.36 19.61
CA GLY A 178 -12.68 14.50 18.75
C GLY A 178 -11.19 14.81 18.77
N TYR A 179 -10.55 14.76 19.94
CA TYR A 179 -9.14 15.04 20.12
C TYR A 179 -8.25 14.02 19.41
N GLN A 180 -8.50 12.73 19.60
CA GLN A 180 -7.68 11.67 19.02
C GLN A 180 -7.74 11.68 17.49
N ALA A 181 -8.93 11.92 16.94
CA ALA A 181 -9.12 12.06 15.49
C ALA A 181 -8.44 13.33 14.94
N LEU A 182 -8.59 14.47 15.63
CA LEU A 182 -7.90 15.71 15.27
C LEU A 182 -6.37 15.53 15.28
N TRP A 183 -5.84 14.83 16.27
CA TRP A 183 -4.41 14.52 16.37
C TRP A 183 -3.94 13.77 15.12
N SER A 184 -4.66 12.73 14.70
CA SER A 184 -4.30 11.94 13.51
C SER A 184 -4.46 12.71 12.19
N ASP A 185 -5.41 13.64 12.12
CA ASP A 185 -5.70 14.44 10.92
C ASP A 185 -4.65 15.55 10.72
N VAL A 186 -4.15 16.14 11.81
CA VAL A 186 -3.24 17.30 11.76
C VAL A 186 -1.76 16.90 11.74
N VAL A 187 -1.38 15.77 12.34
CA VAL A 187 0.03 15.38 12.49
C VAL A 187 0.55 14.66 11.23
N PRO A 188 1.56 15.22 10.52
CA PRO A 188 2.16 14.60 9.34
C PRO A 188 2.82 13.25 9.65
N ALA A 189 2.76 12.32 8.70
CA ALA A 189 3.22 10.93 8.86
C ALA A 189 4.72 10.82 9.20
N GLU A 190 5.52 11.78 8.75
CA GLU A 190 6.96 11.85 8.94
C GLU A 190 7.34 12.26 10.37
N SER A 191 6.44 12.90 11.11
CA SER A 191 6.68 13.44 12.47
C SER A 191 5.79 12.82 13.55
N ARG A 192 5.06 11.74 13.22
CA ARG A 192 4.12 11.07 14.15
C ARG A 192 4.80 10.55 15.41
N GLY A 193 6.01 10.03 15.31
CA GLY A 193 6.78 9.50 16.44
C GLY A 193 7.18 10.61 17.42
N LEU A 194 7.75 11.71 16.93
CA LEU A 194 8.06 12.87 17.77
C LEU A 194 6.79 13.48 18.39
N ALA A 195 5.73 13.65 17.60
CA ALA A 195 4.46 14.20 18.09
C ALA A 195 3.84 13.30 19.17
N ALA A 196 3.86 11.98 18.97
CA ALA A 196 3.35 11.01 19.95
C ALA A 196 4.23 10.94 21.18
N GLY A 197 5.54 11.16 21.02
CA GLY A 197 6.46 11.36 22.14
C GLY A 197 6.09 12.56 23.00
N GLY A 198 5.74 13.68 22.37
CA GLY A 198 5.20 14.88 23.04
C GLY A 198 3.86 14.63 23.73
N GLN A 199 2.95 13.89 23.09
CA GLN A 199 1.69 13.47 23.69
C GLN A 199 1.94 12.60 24.94
N GLY A 200 2.86 11.64 24.87
CA GLY A 200 3.25 10.81 26.01
C GLY A 200 3.77 11.64 27.19
N VAL A 201 4.62 12.64 26.93
CA VAL A 201 5.10 13.56 27.98
C VAL A 201 3.95 14.36 28.58
N ALA A 202 3.05 14.89 27.75
CA ALA A 202 1.88 15.63 28.21
C ALA A 202 0.96 14.76 29.09
N THR A 203 0.76 13.50 28.72
CA THR A 203 0.05 12.50 29.52
C THR A 203 0.71 12.26 30.87
N LEU A 204 2.02 12.03 30.90
CA LEU A 204 2.76 11.77 32.14
C LEU A 204 2.73 12.99 33.08
N LEU A 205 2.99 14.19 32.55
CA LEU A 205 2.92 15.44 33.32
C LEU A 205 1.51 15.72 33.82
N GLY A 206 0.48 15.50 33.00
CA GLY A 206 -0.92 15.63 33.40
C GLY A 206 -1.24 14.72 34.59
N ASN A 207 -0.85 13.44 34.51
CA ASN A 207 -1.08 12.49 35.60
C ASN A 207 -0.37 12.90 36.90
N ILE A 208 0.91 13.30 36.83
CA ILE A 208 1.68 13.77 37.99
C ILE A 208 1.03 15.01 38.60
N CYS A 209 0.78 16.03 37.79
CA CYS A 209 0.15 17.26 38.25
C CYS A 209 -1.21 16.97 38.86
N GLY A 210 -2.00 16.08 38.25
CA GLY A 210 -3.33 15.72 38.72
C GLY A 210 -3.28 15.12 40.13
N LEU A 211 -2.38 14.17 40.35
CA LEU A 211 -2.21 13.51 41.64
C LEU A 211 -1.65 14.48 42.71
N VAL A 212 -0.59 15.22 42.37
CA VAL A 212 0.11 16.11 43.32
C VAL A 212 -0.75 17.31 43.70
N LEU A 213 -1.30 18.04 42.73
CA LEU A 213 -2.13 19.22 43.03
C LEU A 213 -3.42 18.83 43.75
N SER A 214 -3.98 17.65 43.48
CA SER A 214 -5.17 17.18 44.18
C SER A 214 -4.89 16.90 45.65
N GLY A 215 -3.70 16.37 45.99
CA GLY A 215 -3.27 16.20 47.38
C GLY A 215 -3.01 17.53 48.11
N VAL A 216 -2.47 18.55 47.42
CA VAL A 216 -2.07 19.83 48.05
C VAL A 216 -3.22 20.84 48.14
N LEU A 217 -4.02 20.99 47.09
CA LEU A 217 -5.05 22.04 46.98
C LEU A 217 -6.37 21.64 47.65
N GLY A 218 -6.58 20.35 47.91
CA GLY A 218 -7.83 19.79 48.40
C GLY A 218 -8.91 19.67 47.31
N PRO A 219 -9.99 18.90 47.58
CA PRO A 219 -10.93 18.41 46.56
C PRO A 219 -11.72 19.52 45.85
N VAL A 220 -12.08 20.62 46.53
CA VAL A 220 -12.85 21.72 45.93
C VAL A 220 -11.98 22.55 44.97
N ARG A 221 -10.80 22.98 45.43
CA ARG A 221 -9.91 23.84 44.64
C ARG A 221 -9.33 23.10 43.44
N VAL A 222 -9.05 21.80 43.57
CA VAL A 222 -8.56 21.01 42.44
C VAL A 222 -9.63 20.82 41.36
N VAL A 223 -10.92 20.71 41.71
CA VAL A 223 -12.01 20.66 40.73
C VAL A 223 -12.06 21.95 39.89
N ALA A 224 -11.90 23.12 40.52
CA ALA A 224 -11.78 24.38 39.78
C ALA A 224 -10.51 24.42 38.91
N ALA A 225 -9.37 23.95 39.42
CA ALA A 225 -8.13 23.88 38.65
C ALA A 225 -8.29 22.96 37.41
N MET A 226 -9.01 21.84 37.55
CA MET A 226 -9.32 20.92 36.44
C MET A 226 -10.23 21.57 35.42
N ALA A 227 -11.28 22.27 35.84
CA ALA A 227 -12.18 22.98 34.94
C ALA A 227 -11.42 24.07 34.17
N ALA A 228 -10.58 24.86 34.87
CA ALA A 228 -9.75 25.89 34.25
C ALA A 228 -8.75 25.31 33.26
N ALA A 229 -8.03 24.23 33.62
CA ALA A 229 -7.09 23.56 32.73
C ALA A 229 -7.76 22.95 31.50
N MET A 230 -8.96 22.36 31.67
CA MET A 230 -9.76 21.81 30.57
C MET A 230 -10.22 22.91 29.61
N LEU A 231 -10.77 24.02 30.13
CA LEU A 231 -11.22 25.15 29.32
C LEU A 231 -10.05 25.84 28.60
N ALA A 232 -8.93 26.05 29.29
CA ALA A 232 -7.73 26.64 28.70
C ALA A 232 -7.16 25.76 27.58
N GLY A 233 -7.03 24.45 27.82
CA GLY A 233 -6.56 23.51 26.80
C GLY A 233 -7.52 23.39 25.61
N MET A 234 -8.82 23.40 25.87
CA MET A 234 -9.86 23.38 24.83
C MET A 234 -9.77 24.64 23.97
N LEU A 235 -9.73 25.82 24.59
CA LEU A 235 -9.64 27.10 23.90
C LEU A 235 -8.34 27.21 23.09
N ALA A 236 -7.20 26.81 23.67
CA ALA A 236 -5.93 26.75 22.96
C ALA A 236 -6.00 25.84 21.71
N THR A 237 -6.63 24.66 21.83
CA THR A 237 -6.77 23.73 20.70
C THR A 237 -7.69 24.28 19.61
N VAL A 238 -8.85 24.82 19.99
CA VAL A 238 -9.84 25.35 19.04
C VAL A 238 -9.29 26.60 18.32
N LEU A 239 -8.59 27.48 19.03
CA LEU A 239 -8.04 28.72 18.46
C LEU A 239 -6.77 28.50 17.63
N TRP A 240 -5.84 27.64 18.08
CA TRP A 240 -4.54 27.48 17.41
C TRP A 240 -4.46 26.34 16.40
N VAL A 241 -5.25 25.27 16.52
CA VAL A 241 -5.12 24.11 15.64
C VAL A 241 -6.12 24.22 14.50
N ARG A 242 -5.66 24.63 13.30
CA ARG A 242 -6.50 24.65 12.08
C ARG A 242 -6.67 23.25 11.50
N GLU A 243 -7.93 22.89 11.27
CA GLU A 243 -8.28 21.69 10.52
C GLU A 243 -7.99 21.93 9.04
N PRO A 244 -7.46 20.94 8.29
CA PRO A 244 -7.39 21.04 6.85
C PRO A 244 -8.80 21.17 6.26
N ASP A 245 -9.02 22.21 5.47
CA ASP A 245 -10.34 22.51 4.89
C ASP A 245 -10.85 21.30 4.09
N THR A 246 -12.05 20.82 4.46
CA THR A 246 -12.72 19.72 3.74
C THR A 246 -13.14 20.16 2.33
N ASP A 247 -13.20 21.46 2.07
CA ASP A 247 -13.67 22.06 0.80
C ASP A 247 -12.56 22.15 -0.26
N GLY A 248 -11.28 21.98 0.12
CA GLY A 248 -10.14 22.06 -0.80
C GLY A 248 -9.88 20.82 -1.66
N ILE A 249 -10.70 19.77 -1.55
CA ILE A 249 -10.59 18.57 -2.38
C ILE A 249 -11.39 18.72 -3.70
N GLU A 250 -12.27 19.73 -3.82
CA GLU A 250 -13.13 19.90 -5.00
C GLU A 250 -12.90 21.18 -5.84
N GLY A 251 -11.88 22.00 -5.57
CA GLY A 251 -11.58 23.13 -6.47
C GLY A 251 -10.25 23.82 -6.22
N GLY A 252 -9.29 23.67 -7.15
CA GLY A 252 -8.07 24.47 -7.19
C GLY A 252 -6.83 23.66 -7.59
N SER A 253 -6.33 23.92 -8.79
CA SER A 253 -5.19 23.27 -9.44
C SER A 253 -3.85 23.36 -8.66
N ALA A 254 -3.08 22.27 -8.70
CA ALA A 254 -1.60 22.13 -8.71
C ALA A 254 -1.03 21.12 -7.67
N ASP A 255 -0.47 20.02 -8.20
CA ASP A 255 0.45 19.04 -7.63
C ASP A 255 0.11 18.27 -6.33
N GLY A 256 -0.37 17.02 -6.51
CA GLY A 256 -0.28 15.94 -5.51
C GLY A 256 -1.55 15.05 -5.44
N PRO A 257 -1.48 13.71 -5.64
CA PRO A 257 -2.68 12.89 -5.74
C PRO A 257 -3.14 12.34 -4.38
N ARG A 258 -4.28 12.80 -3.86
CA ARG A 258 -5.04 12.11 -2.80
C ARG A 258 -6.55 12.04 -3.11
N GLN A 259 -7.08 10.84 -2.88
CA GLN A 259 -8.39 10.30 -3.23
C GLN A 259 -9.54 10.92 -2.41
N GLY A 260 -10.70 11.13 -3.05
CA GLY A 260 -11.92 11.59 -2.39
C GLY A 260 -13.21 11.32 -3.18
N HIS A 261 -13.81 10.15 -2.93
CA HIS A 261 -15.17 9.74 -3.33
C HIS A 261 -16.25 10.68 -2.73
N HIS A 262 -17.03 11.35 -3.58
CA HIS A 262 -18.23 12.11 -3.18
C HIS A 262 -19.50 11.32 -3.58
N SER A 263 -20.25 10.87 -2.57
CA SER A 263 -21.63 10.41 -2.74
C SER A 263 -22.57 11.49 -2.23
N ASP A 264 -23.43 11.95 -3.13
CA ASP A 264 -24.48 12.94 -2.92
C ASP A 264 -25.65 12.31 -2.15
N THR A 265 -26.12 12.96 -1.08
CA THR A 265 -27.27 12.52 -0.28
C THR A 265 -28.54 13.27 -0.69
N GLY A 266 -29.45 12.55 -1.35
CA GLY A 266 -30.88 12.85 -1.32
C GLY A 266 -31.46 12.57 0.07
N LYS A 267 -32.32 13.46 0.53
CA LYS A 267 -32.98 13.52 1.85
C LYS A 267 -33.58 12.16 2.28
N GLY A 268 -33.14 11.63 3.41
CA GLY A 268 -33.72 10.49 4.10
C GLY A 268 -33.10 10.33 5.50
N ALA A 269 -33.93 10.05 6.51
CA ALA A 269 -33.60 10.02 7.94
C ALA A 269 -32.37 9.15 8.31
N PRO A 270 -31.67 9.42 9.45
CA PRO A 270 -30.40 8.79 9.79
C PRO A 270 -30.60 7.32 10.18
N SER A 271 -30.26 6.39 9.28
CA SER A 271 -30.19 4.96 9.60
C SER A 271 -28.86 4.66 10.32
N ILE A 272 -28.95 4.54 11.65
CA ILE A 272 -27.90 4.06 12.57
C ILE A 272 -27.53 2.59 12.32
N THR A 273 -28.22 1.91 11.41
CA THR A 273 -27.99 0.52 11.05
C THR A 273 -27.34 0.44 9.67
N LEU A 274 -26.07 -0.01 9.65
CA LEU A 274 -25.33 -0.61 8.53
C LEU A 274 -24.06 0.14 8.09
N SER A 275 -23.03 0.12 8.95
CA SER A 275 -21.64 0.18 8.49
C SER A 275 -20.65 -0.45 9.48
N LEU A 276 -21.04 -1.50 10.20
CA LEU A 276 -20.13 -2.26 11.09
C LEU A 276 -19.01 -3.05 10.35
N ARG A 277 -18.86 -2.89 9.04
CA ARG A 277 -17.79 -3.51 8.24
C ARG A 277 -16.79 -2.47 7.71
N PRO A 278 -15.60 -2.28 8.34
CA PRO A 278 -14.52 -1.52 7.74
C PRO A 278 -13.94 -2.13 6.42
N PRO A 279 -13.31 -1.36 5.54
CA PRO A 279 -12.64 -1.84 4.31
C PRO A 279 -11.47 -2.82 4.57
N ALA A 280 -11.12 -3.63 3.57
CA ALA A 280 -10.28 -4.83 3.71
C ALA A 280 -8.75 -4.61 3.70
N ALA A 281 -8.24 -3.41 3.43
CA ALA A 281 -6.83 -3.23 3.09
C ALA A 281 -5.85 -3.40 4.27
N ASN A 282 -6.25 -3.04 5.50
CA ASN A 282 -5.36 -3.03 6.68
C ASN A 282 -5.93 -3.61 7.98
N ARG A 283 -7.11 -4.26 7.94
CA ARG A 283 -7.77 -4.82 9.15
C ARG A 283 -6.88 -5.71 10.00
N ARG A 284 -6.08 -6.57 9.38
CA ARG A 284 -5.23 -7.53 10.11
C ARG A 284 -4.18 -6.82 10.97
N ASP A 285 -3.59 -5.77 10.42
CA ASP A 285 -2.53 -5.00 11.07
C ASP A 285 -3.14 -4.16 12.20
N PHE A 286 -4.31 -3.54 11.96
CA PHE A 286 -5.10 -2.85 12.98
C PHE A 286 -5.47 -3.77 14.15
N PHE A 287 -6.02 -4.97 13.90
CA PHE A 287 -6.37 -5.90 14.97
C PHE A 287 -5.14 -6.47 15.70
N SER A 288 -3.98 -6.54 15.04
CA SER A 288 -2.73 -6.91 15.69
C SER A 288 -2.29 -5.84 16.69
N VAL A 289 -2.41 -4.56 16.33
CA VAL A 289 -2.14 -3.44 17.24
C VAL A 289 -3.20 -3.35 18.35
N PHE A 290 -4.47 -3.63 18.04
CA PHE A 290 -5.55 -3.72 19.04
C PHE A 290 -5.22 -4.75 20.13
N TRP A 291 -4.85 -5.98 19.76
CA TRP A 291 -4.52 -7.00 20.74
C TRP A 291 -3.23 -6.69 21.50
N ALA A 292 -2.25 -6.09 20.84
CA ALA A 292 -1.06 -5.62 21.52
C ALA A 292 -1.39 -4.57 22.60
N GLN A 293 -2.21 -3.58 22.27
CA GLN A 293 -2.71 -2.59 23.21
C GLN A 293 -3.45 -3.26 24.39
N ALA A 294 -4.26 -4.28 24.10
CA ALA A 294 -5.01 -4.99 25.12
C ALA A 294 -4.12 -5.74 26.12
N PHE A 295 -3.13 -6.50 25.63
CA PHE A 295 -2.20 -7.21 26.49
C PHE A 295 -1.31 -6.26 27.29
N VAL A 296 -0.79 -5.20 26.66
CA VAL A 296 0.05 -4.22 27.37
C VAL A 296 -0.75 -3.54 28.47
N THR A 297 -1.99 -3.12 28.18
CA THR A 297 -2.85 -2.45 29.16
C THR A 297 -3.22 -3.40 30.31
N PHE A 298 -3.55 -4.67 30.00
CA PHE A 298 -3.83 -5.68 31.02
C PHE A 298 -2.66 -5.86 32.00
N GLY A 299 -1.45 -6.10 31.47
CA GLY A 299 -0.27 -6.33 32.31
C GLY A 299 0.16 -5.09 33.10
N MET A 300 0.07 -3.90 32.49
CA MET A 300 0.35 -2.64 33.17
C MET A 300 -0.64 -2.37 34.32
N THR A 301 -1.93 -2.60 34.10
CA THR A 301 -2.94 -2.39 35.14
C THR A 301 -2.76 -3.37 36.31
N LEU A 302 -2.46 -4.64 36.04
CA LEU A 302 -2.11 -5.60 37.10
C LEU A 302 -0.96 -5.09 37.98
N LEU A 303 0.11 -4.60 37.35
CA LEU A 303 1.26 -4.07 38.08
C LEU A 303 0.85 -2.84 38.91
N MET A 304 0.22 -1.84 38.30
CA MET A 304 -0.14 -0.59 38.96
C MET A 304 -1.14 -0.77 40.11
N THR A 305 -2.10 -1.69 39.97
CA THR A 305 -3.11 -1.94 41.00
C THR A 305 -2.52 -2.66 42.21
N PHE A 306 -1.62 -3.64 42.01
CA PHE A 306 -1.18 -4.53 43.08
C PHE A 306 0.21 -4.23 43.66
N VAL A 307 1.00 -3.31 43.07
CA VAL A 307 2.37 -3.01 43.53
C VAL A 307 2.42 -2.47 44.97
N MET A 308 1.46 -1.63 45.38
CA MET A 308 1.43 -1.09 46.75
C MET A 308 1.19 -2.21 47.77
N TYR A 309 0.22 -3.08 47.48
CA TYR A 309 -0.12 -4.22 48.35
C TYR A 309 1.04 -5.21 48.43
N PHE A 310 1.79 -5.42 47.35
CA PHE A 310 3.02 -6.20 47.39
C PHE A 310 4.09 -5.59 48.33
N PHE A 311 4.25 -4.27 48.37
CA PHE A 311 5.18 -3.61 49.28
C PHE A 311 4.77 -3.75 50.75
N GLN A 312 3.46 -3.82 51.01
CA GLN A 312 2.91 -4.05 52.32
C GLN A 312 3.02 -5.52 52.74
N ASP A 313 2.52 -6.45 51.92
CA ASP A 313 2.30 -7.85 52.29
C ASP A 313 3.55 -8.75 52.14
N VAL A 314 4.49 -8.38 51.26
CA VAL A 314 5.69 -9.19 50.98
C VAL A 314 6.96 -8.49 51.46
N LEU A 315 7.14 -7.22 51.09
CA LEU A 315 8.34 -6.46 51.47
C LEU A 315 8.27 -5.86 52.88
N HIS A 316 7.10 -5.91 53.54
CA HIS A 316 6.86 -5.41 54.89
C HIS A 316 7.39 -3.97 55.09
N MET A 317 7.26 -3.12 54.06
CA MET A 317 7.75 -1.75 54.13
C MET A 317 6.95 -0.94 55.17
N HIS A 318 7.65 -0.19 56.03
CA HIS A 318 7.03 0.65 57.06
C HIS A 318 6.09 1.73 56.48
N ASN A 319 6.38 2.22 55.27
CA ASN A 319 5.53 3.18 54.55
C ASN A 319 5.37 2.77 53.06
N PRO A 320 4.42 1.87 52.76
CA PRO A 320 4.23 1.33 51.41
C PRO A 320 3.75 2.41 50.41
N THR A 321 3.02 3.42 50.89
CA THR A 321 2.58 4.56 50.08
C THR A 321 3.76 5.38 49.58
N ALA A 322 4.72 5.70 50.45
CA ALA A 322 5.93 6.42 50.08
C ALA A 322 6.82 5.60 49.13
N GLY A 323 6.96 4.29 49.36
CA GLY A 323 7.69 3.38 48.47
C GLY A 323 7.08 3.32 47.07
N THR A 324 5.76 3.21 46.98
CA THR A 324 5.01 3.20 45.71
C THR A 324 5.15 4.52 44.97
N ALA A 325 5.06 5.65 45.68
CA ALA A 325 5.29 6.97 45.09
C ALA A 325 6.70 7.10 44.51
N GLY A 326 7.74 6.65 45.24
CA GLY A 326 9.12 6.67 44.76
C GLY A 326 9.34 5.84 43.49
N VAL A 327 8.76 4.63 43.42
CA VAL A 327 8.79 3.77 42.22
C VAL A 327 8.06 4.41 41.06
N ALA A 328 6.86 4.95 41.30
CA ALA A 328 6.08 5.63 40.28
C ALA A 328 6.86 6.83 39.73
N THR A 329 7.42 7.70 40.58
CA THR A 329 8.22 8.85 40.15
C THR A 329 9.41 8.43 39.29
N LEU A 330 10.13 7.39 39.69
CA LEU A 330 11.31 6.92 38.96
C LEU A 330 10.93 6.26 37.62
N ALA A 331 9.84 5.50 37.58
CA ALA A 331 9.27 4.97 36.35
C ALA A 331 8.80 6.09 35.40
N LEU A 332 8.14 7.12 35.92
CA LEU A 332 7.68 8.27 35.14
C LEU A 332 8.87 9.05 34.57
N PHE A 333 9.95 9.22 35.33
CA PHE A 333 11.18 9.83 34.84
C PHE A 333 11.79 9.03 33.67
N GLY A 334 11.89 7.71 33.82
CA GLY A 334 12.30 6.82 32.74
C GLY A 334 11.39 6.93 31.51
N ALA A 335 10.07 7.04 31.72
CA ALA A 335 9.09 7.16 30.65
C ALA A 335 9.16 8.49 29.90
N VAL A 336 9.41 9.61 30.59
CA VAL A 336 9.61 10.92 29.93
C VAL A 336 10.84 10.88 29.02
N LEU A 337 11.96 10.37 29.53
CA LEU A 337 13.20 10.26 28.76
C LEU A 337 13.03 9.38 27.52
N SER A 338 12.43 8.20 27.69
CA SER A 338 12.26 7.25 26.60
C SER A 338 11.23 7.69 25.57
N SER A 339 10.12 8.31 25.99
CA SER A 339 9.06 8.83 25.10
C SER A 339 9.61 9.86 24.10
N ILE A 340 10.47 10.77 24.57
CA ILE A 340 11.08 11.81 23.72
C ILE A 340 12.14 11.19 22.78
N TYR A 341 13.03 10.36 23.32
CA TYR A 341 14.16 9.83 22.55
C TYR A 341 13.73 8.78 21.53
N LEU A 342 12.92 7.81 21.95
CA LEU A 342 12.43 6.73 21.08
C LEU A 342 11.35 7.21 20.12
N GLY A 343 10.59 8.26 20.47
CA GLY A 343 9.69 8.92 19.52
C GLY A 343 10.43 9.48 18.30
N ARG A 344 11.58 10.14 18.51
CA ARG A 344 12.43 10.64 17.40
C ARG A 344 13.05 9.51 16.58
N ILE A 345 13.54 8.46 17.23
CA ILE A 345 14.13 7.30 16.54
C ILE A 345 13.06 6.57 15.73
N SER A 346 11.82 6.55 16.23
CA SER A 346 10.69 5.91 15.57
C SER A 346 10.31 6.53 14.24
N ASP A 347 10.62 7.80 14.01
CA ASP A 347 10.35 8.43 12.71
C ASP A 347 11.35 7.99 11.62
N ARG A 348 12.51 7.45 12.01
CA ARG A 348 13.56 6.99 11.09
C ARG A 348 13.66 5.47 10.97
N THR A 349 12.92 4.73 11.80
CA THR A 349 13.01 3.27 11.90
C THR A 349 11.64 2.63 11.79
N GLN A 350 11.59 1.30 11.66
CA GLN A 350 10.33 0.56 11.58
C GLN A 350 9.63 0.58 12.95
N ARG A 351 8.56 1.37 13.09
CA ARG A 351 7.83 1.60 14.35
C ARG A 351 7.45 0.31 15.08
N ARG A 352 7.03 -0.74 14.35
CA ARG A 352 6.69 -2.06 14.92
C ARG A 352 7.82 -2.70 15.74
N ASN A 353 9.08 -2.51 15.33
CA ASN A 353 10.21 -3.13 16.02
C ASN A 353 10.50 -2.39 17.33
N LEU A 354 10.31 -1.08 17.35
CA LEU A 354 10.48 -0.28 18.57
C LEU A 354 9.37 -0.55 19.59
N VAL A 355 8.12 -0.70 19.13
CA VAL A 355 7.01 -1.10 20.02
C VAL A 355 7.23 -2.51 20.58
N ALA A 356 7.78 -3.44 19.78
CA ALA A 356 8.14 -4.75 20.29
C ALA A 356 9.29 -4.66 21.32
N LEU A 357 10.30 -3.83 21.03
CA LEU A 357 11.43 -3.59 21.92
C LEU A 357 11.01 -2.92 23.23
N SER A 358 9.96 -2.09 23.24
CA SER A 358 9.46 -1.44 24.46
C SER A 358 8.78 -2.42 25.42
N GLY A 359 8.18 -3.50 24.90
CA GLY A 359 7.57 -4.54 25.73
C GLY A 359 8.57 -5.37 26.53
N ALA A 360 9.79 -5.56 26.01
CA ALA A 360 10.84 -6.35 26.66
C ALA A 360 11.30 -5.80 28.04
N PRO A 361 11.68 -4.52 28.20
CA PRO A 361 12.06 -3.97 29.49
C PRO A 361 10.88 -3.92 30.47
N MET A 362 9.66 -3.65 29.99
CA MET A 362 8.45 -3.71 30.83
C MET A 362 8.20 -5.13 31.37
N ALA A 363 8.29 -6.14 30.50
CA ALA A 363 8.12 -7.54 30.87
C ALA A 363 9.23 -8.00 31.84
N LEU A 364 10.48 -7.63 31.57
CA LEU A 364 11.61 -7.96 32.42
C LEU A 364 11.50 -7.32 33.81
N ALA A 365 11.05 -6.07 33.89
CA ALA A 365 10.80 -5.40 35.17
C ALA A 365 9.68 -6.08 35.97
N ALA A 366 8.56 -6.42 35.32
CA ALA A 366 7.45 -7.13 35.98
C ALA A 366 7.87 -8.53 36.47
N ILE A 367 8.57 -9.30 35.64
CA ILE A 367 9.10 -10.62 36.04
C ILE A 367 10.17 -10.46 37.14
N GLY A 368 10.97 -9.40 37.08
CA GLY A 368 11.93 -9.03 38.11
C GLY A 368 11.26 -8.84 39.47
N PHE A 369 10.13 -8.11 39.53
CA PHE A 369 9.35 -7.97 40.76
C PHE A 369 8.80 -9.30 41.30
N ALA A 370 8.56 -10.30 40.43
CA ALA A 370 8.14 -11.62 40.87
C ALA A 370 9.25 -12.36 41.62
N PHE A 371 10.45 -12.44 41.04
CA PHE A 371 11.51 -13.31 41.56
C PHE A 371 12.50 -12.61 42.50
N LEU A 372 12.76 -11.32 42.31
CA LEU A 372 13.71 -10.54 43.08
C LEU A 372 12.98 -9.66 44.08
N GLN A 373 12.36 -10.32 45.06
CA GLN A 373 11.54 -9.72 46.13
C GLN A 373 12.41 -9.04 47.20
N SER A 374 13.30 -8.13 46.79
CA SER A 374 14.20 -7.38 47.65
C SER A 374 14.08 -5.87 47.39
N PRO A 375 14.07 -5.02 48.44
CA PRO A 375 14.02 -3.57 48.31
C PRO A 375 15.13 -2.97 47.44
N SER A 376 16.29 -3.63 47.33
CA SER A 376 17.45 -3.11 46.58
C SER A 376 17.21 -3.03 45.05
N TRP A 377 16.39 -3.92 44.49
CA TRP A 377 16.15 -4.01 43.05
C TRP A 377 14.93 -3.21 42.57
N LEU A 378 14.10 -2.78 43.51
CA LEU A 378 12.82 -2.13 43.28
C LEU A 378 12.95 -0.84 42.45
N TYR A 379 13.95 -0.01 42.74
CA TYR A 379 14.24 1.20 41.96
C TYR A 379 14.79 0.90 40.57
N ALA A 380 15.62 -0.14 40.43
CA ALA A 380 16.17 -0.53 39.13
C ALA A 380 15.05 -1.01 38.18
N PHE A 381 14.11 -1.84 38.68
CA PHE A 381 12.96 -2.26 37.90
C PHE A 381 11.99 -1.12 37.61
N ALA A 382 11.86 -0.14 38.50
CA ALA A 382 11.06 1.05 38.25
C ALA A 382 11.58 1.84 37.03
N VAL A 383 12.88 2.14 36.98
CA VAL A 383 13.50 2.81 35.82
C VAL A 383 13.29 1.98 34.55
N LEU A 384 13.57 0.68 34.62
CA LEU A 384 13.47 -0.23 33.48
C LEU A 384 12.04 -0.29 32.94
N PHE A 385 11.04 -0.42 33.81
CA PHE A 385 9.63 -0.38 33.44
C PHE A 385 9.27 0.96 32.80
N GLY A 386 9.72 2.06 33.41
CA GLY A 386 9.54 3.42 32.91
C GLY A 386 10.05 3.60 31.49
N LEU A 387 11.28 3.16 31.21
CA LEU A 387 11.88 3.23 29.88
C LEU A 387 11.01 2.55 28.83
N GLY A 388 10.48 1.35 29.11
CA GLY A 388 9.57 0.67 28.20
C GLY A 388 8.19 1.33 28.10
N TYR A 389 7.64 1.81 29.21
CA TYR A 389 6.34 2.46 29.24
C TYR A 389 6.30 3.74 28.39
N GLY A 390 7.30 4.62 28.53
CA GLY A 390 7.38 5.83 27.71
C GLY A 390 7.62 5.55 26.23
N ALA A 391 8.43 4.53 25.93
CA ALA A 391 8.63 4.07 24.56
C ALA A 391 7.32 3.58 23.93
N PHE A 392 6.52 2.85 24.70
CA PHE A 392 5.21 2.36 24.26
C PHE A 392 4.20 3.48 24.04
N LEU A 393 4.12 4.46 24.96
CA LEU A 393 3.22 5.62 24.81
C LEU A 393 3.49 6.40 23.52
N SER A 394 4.77 6.59 23.18
CA SER A 394 5.18 7.28 21.95
C SER A 394 4.97 6.41 20.71
N THR A 395 5.65 5.27 20.65
CA THR A 395 5.73 4.48 19.41
C THR A 395 4.44 3.69 19.13
N GLY A 396 3.71 3.29 20.18
CA GLY A 396 2.45 2.55 20.08
C GLY A 396 1.31 3.41 19.54
N TRP A 397 1.21 4.66 20.00
CA TRP A 397 0.22 5.60 19.46
C TRP A 397 0.49 5.92 17.99
N ALA A 398 1.76 6.26 17.66
CA ALA A 398 2.16 6.51 16.27
C ALA A 398 1.87 5.32 15.35
N LEU A 399 2.17 4.10 15.80
CA LEU A 399 1.89 2.87 15.04
C LEU A 399 0.39 2.65 14.84
N THR A 400 -0.45 2.96 15.84
CA THR A 400 -1.91 2.83 15.73
C THR A 400 -2.46 3.70 14.61
N VAL A 401 -2.03 4.96 14.55
CA VAL A 401 -2.45 5.91 13.51
C VAL A 401 -1.96 5.48 12.13
N ASP A 402 -0.78 4.84 12.04
CA ASP A 402 -0.25 4.30 10.78
C ASP A 402 -1.03 3.10 10.23
N VAL A 403 -1.71 2.33 11.09
CA VAL A 403 -2.42 1.10 10.70
C VAL A 403 -3.94 1.28 10.56
N LEU A 404 -4.45 2.51 10.69
CA LEU A 404 -5.89 2.78 10.60
C LEU A 404 -6.49 2.22 9.30
N PRO A 405 -7.61 1.45 9.36
CA PRO A 405 -8.22 0.80 8.21
C PRO A 405 -8.77 1.75 7.14
N ASP A 406 -9.36 2.87 7.55
CA ASP A 406 -10.06 3.81 6.67
C ASP A 406 -9.87 5.27 7.13
N ALA A 407 -9.49 6.13 6.20
CA ALA A 407 -9.31 7.55 6.44
C ALA A 407 -10.63 8.31 6.66
N ARG A 408 -11.77 7.72 6.29
CA ARG A 408 -13.10 8.35 6.48
C ARG A 408 -13.71 8.08 7.84
N SER A 409 -13.28 7.01 8.51
CA SER A 409 -13.84 6.55 9.79
C SER A 409 -12.80 6.50 10.92
N ILE A 410 -11.87 7.46 10.89
CA ILE A 410 -10.74 7.58 11.83
C ILE A 410 -11.22 7.66 13.28
N ALA A 411 -12.23 8.49 13.59
CA ALA A 411 -12.66 8.68 14.97
C ALA A 411 -13.32 7.43 15.53
N ARG A 412 -14.14 6.75 14.73
CA ARG A 412 -14.71 5.45 15.08
C ARG A 412 -13.62 4.40 15.31
N ASP A 413 -12.66 4.26 14.39
CA ASP A 413 -11.63 3.22 14.50
C ASP A 413 -10.71 3.47 15.71
N LEU A 414 -10.40 4.71 16.03
CA LEU A 414 -9.72 5.08 17.28
C LEU A 414 -10.59 4.82 18.52
N GLY A 415 -11.90 5.01 18.44
CA GLY A 415 -12.85 4.58 19.47
C GLY A 415 -12.84 3.06 19.71
N ILE A 416 -12.77 2.25 18.64
CA ILE A 416 -12.59 0.80 18.75
C ILE A 416 -11.25 0.47 19.42
N TRP A 417 -10.17 1.14 19.02
CA TRP A 417 -8.86 0.99 19.66
C TRP A 417 -8.91 1.35 21.15
N GLY A 418 -9.69 2.37 21.54
CA GLY A 418 -9.92 2.75 22.93
C GLY A 418 -10.46 1.61 23.80
N ILE A 419 -11.31 0.74 23.25
CA ILE A 419 -11.84 -0.46 23.95
C ILE A 419 -10.69 -1.39 24.38
N ALA A 420 -9.64 -1.51 23.57
CA ALA A 420 -8.45 -2.28 23.94
C ALA A 420 -7.67 -1.71 25.12
N SER A 421 -7.92 -0.45 25.49
CA SER A 421 -7.33 0.13 26.71
C SER A 421 -8.28 -0.01 27.90
N THR A 422 -9.56 0.31 27.73
CA THR A 422 -10.51 0.35 28.85
C THR A 422 -10.91 -1.04 29.35
N LEU A 423 -11.25 -1.96 28.45
CA LEU A 423 -11.77 -3.28 28.84
C LEU A 423 -10.73 -4.10 29.65
N PRO A 424 -9.46 -4.20 29.22
CA PRO A 424 -8.46 -4.93 30.00
C PRO A 424 -8.14 -4.27 31.34
N ALA A 425 -8.22 -2.94 31.44
CA ALA A 425 -8.02 -2.23 32.70
C ALA A 425 -9.12 -2.53 33.74
N VAL A 426 -10.34 -2.83 33.30
CA VAL A 426 -11.43 -3.26 34.19
C VAL A 426 -11.27 -4.74 34.60
N ILE A 427 -10.85 -5.59 33.67
CA ILE A 427 -10.70 -7.04 33.91
C ILE A 427 -9.48 -7.34 34.79
N ALA A 428 -8.37 -6.61 34.64
CA ALA A 428 -7.12 -6.88 35.33
C ALA A 428 -7.25 -6.93 36.87
N PRO A 429 -7.83 -5.92 37.56
CA PRO A 429 -8.01 -5.98 39.02
C PRO A 429 -8.84 -7.19 39.48
N VAL A 430 -9.89 -7.55 38.74
CA VAL A 430 -10.75 -8.71 39.07
C VAL A 430 -9.95 -10.01 38.98
N VAL A 431 -9.18 -10.18 37.90
CA VAL A 431 -8.31 -11.35 37.72
C VAL A 431 -7.22 -11.39 38.79
N GLY A 432 -6.60 -10.25 39.11
CA GLY A 432 -5.57 -10.15 40.14
C GLY A 432 -6.09 -10.49 41.53
N ALA A 433 -7.26 -9.96 41.92
CA ALA A 433 -7.89 -10.27 43.22
C ALA A 433 -8.28 -11.76 43.32
N TRP A 434 -8.86 -12.32 42.26
CA TRP A 434 -9.18 -13.76 42.18
C TRP A 434 -7.93 -14.63 42.33
N LEU A 435 -6.83 -14.24 41.67
CA LEU A 435 -5.58 -14.97 41.68
C LEU A 435 -4.92 -14.93 43.07
N LEU A 436 -4.87 -13.76 43.71
CA LEU A 436 -4.34 -13.62 45.08
C LEU A 436 -5.16 -14.42 46.10
N GLY A 437 -6.49 -14.47 45.96
CA GLY A 437 -7.36 -15.25 46.85
C GLY A 437 -7.22 -16.77 46.74
N ARG A 438 -6.51 -17.29 45.72
CA ARG A 438 -6.36 -18.74 45.50
C ARG A 438 -5.17 -19.36 46.22
N PHE A 439 -4.15 -18.56 46.56
CA PHE A 439 -2.91 -19.03 47.16
C PHE A 439 -2.90 -18.76 48.67
N ALA A 440 -2.48 -19.76 49.46
CA ALA A 440 -2.40 -19.64 50.92
C ALA A 440 -1.24 -18.76 51.39
N GLN A 441 -0.15 -18.68 50.62
CA GLN A 441 0.99 -17.81 50.91
C GLN A 441 0.95 -16.56 50.00
N PRO A 442 0.94 -15.34 50.58
CA PRO A 442 0.89 -14.10 49.81
C PRO A 442 2.00 -13.98 48.77
N SER A 443 3.23 -14.37 49.12
CA SER A 443 4.41 -14.28 48.24
C SER A 443 4.23 -15.02 46.91
N HIS A 444 3.67 -16.23 46.93
CA HIS A 444 3.38 -17.03 45.73
C HIS A 444 2.26 -16.42 44.89
N GLY A 445 1.23 -15.85 45.52
CA GLY A 445 0.16 -15.14 44.82
C GLY A 445 0.71 -13.96 44.02
N TYR A 446 1.53 -13.10 44.65
CA TYR A 446 2.15 -11.95 43.99
C TYR A 446 3.16 -12.37 42.92
N GLN A 447 3.92 -13.45 43.12
CA GLN A 447 4.81 -14.01 42.09
C GLN A 447 4.06 -14.34 40.80
N VAL A 448 2.98 -15.13 40.90
CA VAL A 448 2.18 -15.53 39.74
C VAL A 448 1.52 -14.31 39.10
N LEU A 449 1.05 -13.35 39.90
CA LEU A 449 0.46 -12.10 39.41
C LEU A 449 1.45 -11.29 38.57
N PHE A 450 2.67 -11.09 39.04
CA PHE A 450 3.68 -10.33 38.33
C PHE A 450 4.27 -11.08 37.13
N VAL A 451 4.38 -12.41 37.19
CA VAL A 451 4.72 -13.23 36.01
C VAL A 451 3.63 -13.08 34.94
N LEU A 452 2.35 -13.15 35.31
CA LEU A 452 1.23 -12.94 34.39
C LEU A 452 1.29 -11.55 33.75
N ALA A 453 1.55 -10.51 34.56
CA ALA A 453 1.74 -9.16 34.07
C ALA A 453 2.89 -9.09 33.05
N GLY A 454 4.06 -9.64 33.38
CA GLY A 454 5.22 -9.63 32.49
C GLY A 454 5.03 -10.43 31.20
N VAL A 455 4.41 -11.60 31.27
CA VAL A 455 4.04 -12.41 30.09
C VAL A 455 3.06 -11.64 29.20
N SER A 456 2.05 -10.99 29.78
CA SER A 456 1.10 -10.18 29.01
C SER A 456 1.79 -9.00 28.30
N LEU A 457 2.66 -8.27 29.01
CA LEU A 457 3.47 -7.19 28.43
C LEU A 457 4.36 -7.68 27.27
N GLY A 458 5.00 -8.85 27.44
CA GLY A 458 5.81 -9.50 26.41
C GLY A 458 4.99 -9.97 25.20
N LEU A 459 3.82 -10.58 25.42
CA LEU A 459 2.87 -10.96 24.38
C LEU A 459 2.37 -9.75 23.59
N GLY A 460 2.17 -8.62 24.26
CA GLY A 460 1.87 -7.34 23.62
C GLY A 460 2.93 -6.97 22.59
N GLY A 461 4.20 -6.93 23.00
CA GLY A 461 5.33 -6.66 22.09
C GLY A 461 5.47 -7.68 20.95
N LEU A 462 5.33 -8.98 21.25
CA LEU A 462 5.41 -10.05 20.25
C LEU A 462 4.28 -9.98 19.21
N THR A 463 3.07 -9.59 19.63
CA THR A 463 1.91 -9.47 18.74
C THR A 463 2.13 -8.37 17.72
N VAL A 464 2.79 -7.27 18.09
CA VAL A 464 3.11 -6.16 17.17
C VAL A 464 4.09 -6.57 16.06
N LEU A 465 4.95 -7.56 16.28
CA LEU A 465 5.87 -8.04 15.23
C LEU A 465 5.14 -8.63 14.01
N ARG A 466 3.85 -8.97 14.13
CA ARG A 466 3.02 -9.42 13.00
C ARG A 466 2.54 -8.27 12.10
N VAL A 467 2.64 -7.02 12.57
CA VAL A 467 2.25 -5.81 11.83
C VAL A 467 3.22 -5.59 10.67
N GLY A 468 2.71 -5.35 9.46
CA GLY A 468 3.53 -5.09 8.28
C GLY A 468 4.39 -6.27 7.81
N THR A 469 4.22 -7.50 8.32
CA THR A 469 4.85 -8.69 7.71
C THR A 469 4.06 -9.04 6.45
N ARG A 470 4.28 -8.29 5.38
CA ARG A 470 3.95 -8.71 4.02
C ARG A 470 5.28 -8.97 3.31
N THR A 471 5.42 -10.17 2.76
CA THR A 471 6.56 -10.76 2.03
C THR A 471 7.60 -11.60 2.83
N ARG A 472 7.10 -12.60 3.56
CA ARG A 472 7.48 -13.98 3.21
C ARG A 472 6.18 -14.67 2.80
N SER A 473 6.19 -15.41 1.70
CA SER A 473 5.06 -16.30 1.42
C SER A 473 4.78 -17.09 2.70
N PRO A 474 3.51 -17.22 3.13
CA PRO A 474 3.23 -18.13 4.23
C PRO A 474 3.83 -19.49 3.87
N LEU A 475 4.48 -20.17 4.82
CA LEU A 475 5.17 -21.44 4.55
C LEU A 475 4.24 -22.46 3.86
N TRP A 476 2.94 -22.41 4.16
CA TRP A 476 1.91 -23.25 3.52
C TRP A 476 1.66 -22.92 2.04
N GLY A 477 1.93 -21.69 1.58
CA GLY A 477 1.74 -21.27 0.20
C GLY A 477 2.88 -21.67 -0.74
N VAL A 478 4.06 -22.00 -0.20
CA VAL A 478 5.22 -22.47 -0.95
C VAL A 478 4.96 -23.80 -1.68
N PRO A 479 4.47 -24.89 -1.02
CA PRO A 479 4.21 -26.15 -1.71
C PRO A 479 3.16 -26.01 -2.82
N LEU A 480 2.12 -25.19 -2.62
CA LEU A 480 1.11 -24.94 -3.65
C LEU A 480 1.71 -24.25 -4.89
N ARG A 481 2.56 -23.24 -4.68
CA ARG A 481 3.23 -22.53 -5.79
C ARG A 481 4.20 -23.43 -6.55
N LEU A 482 4.96 -24.26 -5.83
CA LEU A 482 5.85 -25.24 -6.45
C LEU A 482 5.08 -26.29 -7.22
N LEU A 483 3.99 -26.83 -6.65
CA LEU A 483 3.11 -27.78 -7.33
C LEU A 483 2.55 -27.20 -8.63
N ILE A 484 2.01 -25.98 -8.58
CA ILE A 484 1.48 -25.29 -9.76
C ILE A 484 2.59 -25.04 -10.78
N ALA A 485 3.77 -24.58 -10.34
CA ALA A 485 4.90 -24.33 -11.23
C ALA A 485 5.38 -25.62 -11.92
N VAL A 486 5.42 -26.76 -11.21
CA VAL A 486 5.74 -28.08 -11.79
C VAL A 486 4.68 -28.52 -12.79
N ILE A 487 3.39 -28.41 -12.45
CA ILE A 487 2.29 -28.77 -13.36
C ILE A 487 2.35 -27.93 -14.63
N VAL A 488 2.50 -26.60 -14.50
CA VAL A 488 2.57 -25.68 -15.64
C VAL A 488 3.82 -25.95 -16.46
N ALA A 489 5.00 -26.09 -15.85
CA ALA A 489 6.24 -26.40 -16.56
C ALA A 489 6.13 -27.73 -17.32
N THR A 490 5.55 -28.76 -16.70
CA THR A 490 5.33 -30.07 -17.33
C THR A 490 4.39 -29.95 -18.53
N ALA A 491 3.25 -29.27 -18.37
CA ALA A 491 2.30 -29.04 -19.46
C ALA A 491 2.94 -28.28 -20.63
N VAL A 492 3.74 -27.24 -20.34
CA VAL A 492 4.49 -26.49 -21.35
C VAL A 492 5.52 -27.39 -22.04
N LEU A 493 6.30 -28.19 -21.31
CA LEU A 493 7.32 -29.08 -21.90
C LEU A 493 6.73 -30.20 -22.78
N VAL A 494 5.49 -30.61 -22.51
CA VAL A 494 4.75 -31.56 -23.37
C VAL A 494 4.34 -30.90 -24.69
N GLN A 495 3.85 -29.65 -24.64
CA GLN A 495 3.32 -28.93 -25.82
C GLN A 495 4.39 -28.17 -26.62
N CYS A 496 5.45 -27.74 -25.95
CA CYS A 496 6.46 -26.83 -26.46
C CYS A 496 7.87 -27.40 -26.28
N ARG A 497 8.79 -26.96 -27.14
CA ARG A 497 10.22 -27.21 -26.97
C ARG A 497 10.90 -25.90 -26.62
N VAL A 498 11.07 -25.68 -25.31
CA VAL A 498 11.62 -24.44 -24.74
C VAL A 498 13.14 -24.52 -24.69
N ARG A 499 13.81 -23.48 -25.17
CA ARG A 499 15.26 -23.25 -25.00
C ARG A 499 15.48 -21.90 -24.36
N VAL A 500 16.20 -21.89 -23.26
CA VAL A 500 16.56 -20.66 -22.54
C VAL A 500 18.06 -20.43 -22.72
N ASP A 501 18.42 -19.26 -23.22
CA ASP A 501 19.79 -18.77 -23.33
C ASP A 501 20.01 -17.62 -22.33
N GLY A 502 21.13 -17.64 -21.62
CA GLY A 502 21.41 -16.77 -20.48
C GLY A 502 21.06 -17.37 -19.11
N ARG A 503 21.54 -16.73 -18.03
CA ARG A 503 21.30 -17.15 -16.65
C ARG A 503 20.04 -16.47 -16.09
N LEU A 504 19.14 -17.27 -15.52
CA LEU A 504 18.02 -16.74 -14.74
C LEU A 504 18.54 -15.95 -13.52
N PRO A 505 17.82 -14.90 -13.07
CA PRO A 505 18.19 -14.15 -11.87
C PRO A 505 18.04 -15.03 -10.62
N LEU A 506 19.17 -15.60 -10.17
CA LEU A 506 19.25 -16.50 -9.00
C LEU A 506 19.36 -15.72 -7.67
N ARG A 507 19.99 -14.54 -7.67
CA ARG A 507 20.04 -13.66 -6.49
C ARG A 507 18.75 -12.84 -6.41
N ARG A 508 17.77 -13.35 -5.67
CA ARG A 508 16.45 -12.69 -5.57
C ARG A 508 16.45 -11.59 -4.52
N GLY A 509 16.10 -10.41 -4.99
CA GLY A 509 15.70 -9.21 -4.26
C GLY A 509 14.76 -8.40 -5.15
N SER A 510 14.63 -7.09 -4.91
CA SER A 510 13.86 -6.16 -5.75
C SER A 510 14.26 -6.26 -7.23
N THR A 511 13.55 -7.09 -8.01
CA THR A 511 13.94 -7.51 -9.37
C THR A 511 12.74 -7.41 -10.30
N LEU A 512 12.92 -6.77 -11.45
CA LEU A 512 11.93 -6.66 -12.51
C LEU A 512 12.38 -7.43 -13.75
N VAL A 513 11.55 -8.34 -14.23
CA VAL A 513 11.80 -9.14 -15.44
C VAL A 513 10.72 -8.79 -16.48
N ILE A 514 11.12 -8.32 -17.66
CA ILE A 514 10.23 -7.79 -18.69
C ILE A 514 10.30 -8.67 -19.94
N SER A 515 9.17 -9.13 -20.45
CA SER A 515 9.08 -9.91 -21.71
C SER A 515 8.61 -9.05 -22.89
N ASN A 516 8.49 -9.59 -24.10
CA ASN A 516 7.92 -8.95 -25.30
C ASN A 516 6.46 -9.35 -25.62
N HIS A 517 5.86 -10.31 -24.91
CA HIS A 517 4.46 -10.77 -25.08
C HIS A 517 4.05 -11.16 -26.53
N LEU A 518 4.78 -12.07 -27.20
CA LEU A 518 4.38 -12.57 -28.52
C LEU A 518 3.24 -13.59 -28.47
N HIS A 519 3.09 -14.30 -27.35
CA HIS A 519 2.10 -15.37 -27.23
C HIS A 519 1.64 -15.49 -25.78
N ASP A 520 0.39 -15.89 -25.57
CA ASP A 520 -0.19 -16.12 -24.24
C ASP A 520 0.59 -17.13 -23.35
N LEU A 521 1.54 -17.87 -23.93
CA LEU A 521 2.39 -18.82 -23.21
C LEU A 521 3.47 -18.12 -22.40
N ASP A 522 3.83 -16.86 -22.74
CA ASP A 522 4.87 -16.08 -22.04
C ASP A 522 4.60 -16.01 -20.54
N GLY A 523 3.34 -15.77 -20.18
CA GLY A 523 2.83 -15.72 -18.80
C GLY A 523 2.77 -17.06 -18.06
N MET A 524 2.97 -18.17 -18.76
CA MET A 524 3.01 -19.52 -18.17
C MET A 524 4.45 -20.04 -18.06
N VAL A 525 5.28 -19.79 -19.08
CA VAL A 525 6.66 -20.30 -19.14
C VAL A 525 7.55 -19.58 -18.13
N LEU A 526 7.78 -18.29 -18.27
CA LEU A 526 8.77 -17.60 -17.45
C LEU A 526 8.47 -17.60 -15.95
N PRO A 527 7.23 -17.34 -15.48
CA PRO A 527 6.91 -17.41 -14.06
C PRO A 527 7.14 -18.78 -13.44
N ALA A 528 6.83 -19.87 -14.15
CA ALA A 528 7.04 -21.22 -13.65
C ALA A 528 8.55 -21.54 -13.54
N TRP A 529 9.33 -21.25 -14.58
CA TRP A 529 10.79 -21.47 -14.56
C TRP A 529 11.50 -20.58 -13.53
N LEU A 530 11.09 -19.32 -13.38
CA LEU A 530 11.55 -18.47 -12.29
C LEU A 530 11.20 -19.12 -10.94
N THR A 531 9.95 -19.51 -10.72
CA THR A 531 9.57 -20.14 -9.43
C THR A 531 10.41 -21.37 -9.10
N LEU A 532 10.72 -22.21 -10.08
CA LEU A 532 11.51 -23.43 -9.91
C LEU A 532 13.02 -23.19 -9.71
N ALA A 533 13.60 -22.17 -10.37
CA ALA A 533 15.05 -21.99 -10.42
C ALA A 533 15.67 -21.25 -9.21
N GLY A 534 14.89 -20.52 -8.41
CA GLY A 534 15.44 -19.63 -7.37
C GLY A 534 14.99 -19.94 -5.93
N PRO A 535 15.53 -19.22 -4.93
CA PRO A 535 15.28 -19.50 -3.52
C PRO A 535 13.81 -19.26 -3.14
N TRP A 536 13.17 -20.27 -2.53
CA TRP A 536 11.72 -20.29 -2.22
C TRP A 536 11.27 -19.25 -1.17
N ARG A 537 12.23 -18.61 -0.49
CA ARG A 537 11.98 -17.54 0.49
C ARG A 537 11.55 -16.22 -0.16
N HIS A 538 11.88 -16.00 -1.43
CA HIS A 538 11.52 -14.79 -2.17
C HIS A 538 10.43 -15.10 -3.19
N PRO A 539 9.19 -14.60 -3.01
CA PRO A 539 8.09 -14.90 -3.91
C PRO A 539 8.33 -14.29 -5.30
N VAL A 540 8.01 -15.08 -6.32
CA VAL A 540 7.86 -14.59 -7.71
C VAL A 540 6.42 -14.12 -7.86
N TYR A 541 6.27 -12.89 -8.35
CA TYR A 541 5.01 -12.28 -8.69
C TYR A 541 4.86 -12.17 -10.20
N TYR A 542 3.64 -12.29 -10.68
CA TYR A 542 3.32 -12.17 -12.10
C TYR A 542 2.19 -11.17 -12.30
N ALA A 543 2.41 -10.13 -13.10
CA ALA A 543 1.35 -9.21 -13.49
C ALA A 543 0.53 -9.83 -14.64
N ALA A 544 -0.79 -9.93 -14.46
CA ALA A 544 -1.71 -10.49 -15.44
C ALA A 544 -2.94 -9.61 -15.62
N SER A 545 -3.59 -9.71 -16.79
CA SER A 545 -4.83 -8.99 -17.09
C SER A 545 -5.86 -9.11 -15.96
N GLN A 546 -6.49 -7.98 -15.62
CA GLN A 546 -7.62 -7.90 -14.68
C GLN A 546 -8.71 -8.94 -14.98
N ARG A 547 -8.91 -9.30 -16.25
CA ARG A 547 -9.88 -10.32 -16.68
C ARG A 547 -9.66 -11.70 -16.03
N LEU A 548 -8.42 -12.04 -15.66
CA LEU A 548 -8.11 -13.30 -14.98
C LEU A 548 -8.77 -13.39 -13.58
N PHE A 549 -9.09 -12.25 -12.98
CA PHE A 549 -9.70 -12.13 -11.65
C PHE A 549 -11.22 -11.98 -11.70
N GLU A 550 -11.81 -12.13 -12.89
CA GLU A 550 -13.23 -11.99 -13.14
C GLU A 550 -13.91 -13.35 -13.36
N PRO A 551 -15.19 -13.49 -12.99
CA PRO A 551 -15.94 -14.73 -13.17
C PRO A 551 -16.07 -15.11 -14.65
N GLY A 552 -15.88 -16.40 -14.94
CA GLY A 552 -16.08 -16.96 -16.28
C GLY A 552 -14.86 -16.91 -17.19
N PHE A 553 -13.76 -16.27 -16.79
CA PHE A 553 -12.54 -16.22 -17.61
C PHE A 553 -12.03 -17.61 -18.02
N LEU A 554 -12.02 -18.57 -17.10
CA LEU A 554 -11.56 -19.94 -17.40
C LEU A 554 -12.46 -20.69 -18.39
N ALA A 555 -13.75 -20.33 -18.48
CA ALA A 555 -14.64 -20.95 -19.44
C ALA A 555 -14.26 -20.58 -20.89
N LEU A 556 -13.57 -19.44 -21.11
CA LEU A 556 -13.00 -19.07 -22.40
C LEU A 556 -11.78 -19.92 -22.77
N ARG A 557 -10.97 -20.31 -21.78
CA ARG A 557 -9.77 -21.13 -21.99
C ARG A 557 -10.08 -22.63 -22.09
N PHE A 558 -11.14 -23.08 -21.43
CA PHE A 558 -11.58 -24.47 -21.42
C PHE A 558 -13.04 -24.61 -21.88
N PRO A 559 -13.31 -24.52 -23.20
CA PRO A 559 -14.66 -24.58 -23.75
C PRO A 559 -15.44 -25.82 -23.33
N LYS A 560 -14.76 -26.97 -23.17
CA LYS A 560 -15.36 -28.24 -22.73
C LYS A 560 -15.95 -28.19 -21.32
N LEU A 561 -15.37 -27.39 -20.41
CA LEU A 561 -15.84 -27.22 -19.04
C LEU A 561 -16.70 -25.95 -18.84
N LYS A 562 -17.05 -25.27 -19.93
CA LYS A 562 -17.78 -23.98 -19.91
C LYS A 562 -19.05 -24.00 -19.07
N ARG A 563 -19.83 -25.10 -19.09
CA ARG A 563 -21.07 -25.23 -18.29
C ARG A 563 -20.83 -25.04 -16.79
N PHE A 564 -19.70 -25.53 -16.28
CA PHE A 564 -19.33 -25.45 -14.87
C PHE A 564 -18.58 -24.14 -14.56
N LEU A 565 -17.64 -23.76 -15.43
CA LEU A 565 -16.70 -22.66 -15.15
C LEU A 565 -17.26 -21.25 -15.38
N ARG A 566 -18.40 -21.10 -16.08
CA ARG A 566 -18.96 -19.79 -16.45
C ARG A 566 -19.23 -18.83 -15.28
N ARG A 567 -19.49 -19.35 -14.06
CA ARG A 567 -19.75 -18.56 -12.85
C ARG A 567 -18.60 -18.57 -11.84
N VAL A 568 -17.56 -19.37 -12.08
CA VAL A 568 -16.46 -19.56 -11.12
C VAL A 568 -15.49 -18.38 -11.22
N ASN A 569 -15.15 -17.78 -10.07
CA ASN A 569 -14.10 -16.78 -9.96
C ASN A 569 -12.90 -17.37 -9.21
N LEU A 570 -11.80 -17.63 -9.92
CA LEU A 570 -10.54 -18.09 -9.33
C LEU A 570 -9.52 -16.96 -9.08
N GLY A 571 -9.92 -15.70 -9.23
CA GLY A 571 -9.09 -14.54 -8.89
C GLY A 571 -8.43 -14.63 -7.51
N PRO A 572 -9.13 -15.01 -6.43
CA PRO A 572 -8.51 -15.20 -5.12
C PRO A 572 -7.40 -16.27 -5.11
N LEU A 573 -7.55 -17.35 -5.87
CA LEU A 573 -6.54 -18.41 -5.99
C LEU A 573 -5.31 -17.88 -6.73
N PHE A 574 -5.50 -17.19 -7.87
CA PHE A 574 -4.39 -16.58 -8.60
C PHE A 574 -3.64 -15.55 -7.74
N ALA A 575 -4.37 -14.74 -6.97
CA ALA A 575 -3.78 -13.79 -6.01
C ALA A 575 -2.92 -14.49 -4.94
N ALA A 576 -3.37 -15.65 -4.44
CA ALA A 576 -2.65 -16.43 -3.43
C ALA A 576 -1.35 -17.03 -3.97
N VAL A 577 -1.35 -17.45 -5.25
CA VAL A 577 -0.20 -18.07 -5.93
C VAL A 577 0.84 -17.02 -6.38
N GLY A 578 0.52 -15.72 -6.29
CA GLY A 578 1.44 -14.63 -6.61
C GLY A 578 1.12 -13.89 -7.90
N VAL A 579 -0.03 -14.14 -8.51
CA VAL A 579 -0.50 -13.33 -9.64
C VAL A 579 -1.09 -12.02 -9.13
N ARG A 580 -0.84 -10.93 -9.84
CA ARG A 580 -1.32 -9.58 -9.51
C ARG A 580 -2.07 -9.00 -10.72
N PRO A 581 -3.23 -8.38 -10.50
CA PRO A 581 -3.99 -7.80 -11.59
C PRO A 581 -3.33 -6.53 -12.12
N ILE A 582 -3.43 -6.35 -13.43
CA ILE A 582 -3.15 -5.09 -14.11
C ILE A 582 -4.20 -4.91 -15.23
N GLU A 583 -4.87 -3.76 -15.25
CA GLU A 583 -5.93 -3.48 -16.22
C GLU A 583 -5.31 -3.15 -17.59
N ASN A 584 -5.46 -4.07 -18.54
CA ASN A 584 -4.83 -4.01 -19.85
C ASN A 584 -5.76 -3.61 -21.01
N GLN A 585 -7.04 -3.27 -20.78
CA GLN A 585 -7.98 -2.84 -21.83
C GLN A 585 -8.99 -1.77 -21.32
N PRO A 586 -8.55 -0.57 -20.90
CA PRO A 586 -9.44 0.41 -20.26
C PRO A 586 -10.56 0.93 -21.18
N LEU A 587 -10.34 1.01 -22.49
CA LEU A 587 -11.29 1.60 -23.43
C LEU A 587 -12.33 0.61 -23.99
N SER A 588 -12.04 -0.69 -23.95
CA SER A 588 -12.88 -1.72 -24.57
C SER A 588 -12.85 -3.01 -23.76
N ARG A 589 -13.77 -3.12 -22.79
CA ARG A 589 -13.93 -4.29 -21.92
C ARG A 589 -15.17 -5.08 -22.32
N PRO A 590 -15.20 -6.40 -22.06
CA PRO A 590 -16.41 -7.19 -22.26
C PRO A 590 -17.60 -6.67 -21.43
N PHE A 591 -18.82 -6.88 -21.91
CA PHE A 591 -20.04 -6.59 -21.14
C PHE A 591 -20.03 -7.25 -19.76
N ALA A 592 -19.54 -8.50 -19.66
CA ALA A 592 -19.40 -9.22 -18.40
C ALA A 592 -18.46 -8.51 -17.40
N SER A 593 -17.40 -7.84 -17.88
CA SER A 593 -16.45 -7.11 -17.03
C SER A 593 -17.07 -5.84 -16.46
N TYR A 594 -17.80 -5.07 -17.29
CA TYR A 594 -18.55 -3.91 -16.80
C TYR A 594 -19.67 -4.34 -15.84
N GLY A 595 -20.39 -5.41 -16.17
CA GLY A 595 -21.41 -5.98 -15.32
C GLY A 595 -20.86 -6.47 -13.98
N TYR A 596 -19.67 -7.08 -13.96
CA TYR A 596 -18.99 -7.49 -12.73
C TYR A 596 -18.60 -6.29 -11.85
N GLN A 597 -18.10 -5.22 -12.48
CA GLN A 597 -17.75 -4.00 -11.76
C GLN A 597 -18.99 -3.33 -11.17
N ALA A 598 -20.06 -3.20 -11.95
CA ALA A 598 -21.35 -2.68 -11.48
C ALA A 598 -21.92 -3.55 -10.35
N LEU A 599 -21.84 -4.89 -10.47
CA LEU A 599 -22.27 -5.85 -9.46
C LEU A 599 -21.52 -5.66 -8.13
N ARG A 600 -20.21 -5.38 -8.16
CA ARG A 600 -19.41 -5.12 -6.94
C ARG A 600 -19.70 -3.76 -6.32
N ALA A 601 -20.00 -2.76 -7.12
CA ALA A 601 -20.26 -1.40 -6.65
C ALA A 601 -21.68 -1.24 -6.08
N ALA A 602 -22.69 -1.81 -6.75
CA ALA A 602 -24.09 -1.46 -6.54
C ALA A 602 -25.00 -2.68 -6.26
N GLY A 603 -24.46 -3.90 -6.24
CA GLY A 603 -25.21 -5.14 -6.02
C GLY A 603 -25.88 -5.69 -7.29
N ASN A 604 -26.71 -6.72 -7.14
CA ASN A 604 -27.34 -7.46 -8.25
C ASN A 604 -28.60 -6.74 -8.76
N ARG A 605 -28.41 -5.58 -9.38
CA ARG A 605 -29.48 -4.73 -9.96
C ARG A 605 -29.97 -5.25 -11.32
N PRO A 606 -31.15 -4.82 -11.79
CA PRO A 606 -31.63 -5.15 -13.13
C PRO A 606 -30.75 -4.53 -14.22
N LEU A 607 -30.58 -5.24 -15.34
CA LEU A 607 -29.66 -4.84 -16.41
C LEU A 607 -30.00 -3.47 -17.03
N ARG A 608 -31.29 -3.08 -17.04
CA ARG A 608 -31.73 -1.76 -17.53
C ARG A 608 -31.11 -0.58 -16.79
N GLU A 609 -30.69 -0.74 -15.54
CA GLU A 609 -30.07 0.35 -14.78
C GLU A 609 -28.59 0.56 -15.17
N VAL A 610 -27.99 -0.43 -15.83
CA VAL A 610 -26.55 -0.45 -16.13
C VAL A 610 -26.26 -0.26 -17.62
N PHE A 611 -26.97 -0.99 -18.48
CA PHE A 611 -26.74 -1.01 -19.92
C PHE A 611 -27.79 -0.18 -20.67
N THR A 612 -27.41 0.33 -21.85
CA THR A 612 -28.34 0.97 -22.79
C THR A 612 -29.24 -0.07 -23.48
N GLU A 613 -30.39 0.35 -24.01
CA GLU A 613 -31.31 -0.56 -24.73
C GLU A 613 -30.63 -1.28 -25.89
N GLN A 614 -29.76 -0.58 -26.64
CA GLN A 614 -28.98 -1.16 -27.74
C GLN A 614 -28.01 -2.26 -27.23
N ALA A 615 -27.41 -2.06 -26.06
CA ALA A 615 -26.54 -3.06 -25.44
C ALA A 615 -27.35 -4.29 -24.98
N LEU A 616 -28.54 -4.11 -24.41
CA LEU A 616 -29.41 -5.21 -23.99
C LEU A 616 -29.85 -6.07 -25.17
N GLN A 617 -30.23 -5.45 -26.28
CA GLN A 617 -30.57 -6.16 -27.52
C GLN A 617 -29.40 -7.03 -28.01
N SER A 618 -28.16 -6.53 -27.92
CA SER A 618 -26.96 -7.29 -28.31
C SER A 618 -26.65 -8.48 -27.39
N LEU A 619 -27.11 -8.44 -26.14
CA LEU A 619 -26.93 -9.50 -25.14
C LEU A 619 -28.03 -10.57 -25.20
N GLY A 620 -29.17 -10.27 -25.81
CA GLY A 620 -30.33 -11.17 -25.87
C GLY A 620 -30.98 -11.42 -24.50
N LEU A 621 -30.84 -10.49 -23.56
CA LEU A 621 -31.40 -10.56 -22.20
C LEU A 621 -32.54 -9.54 -22.04
N ARG A 622 -33.45 -9.82 -21.10
CA ARG A 622 -34.55 -8.90 -20.77
C ARG A 622 -34.03 -7.76 -19.89
N ALA A 623 -34.65 -6.59 -20.02
CA ALA A 623 -34.32 -5.40 -19.24
C ALA A 623 -34.43 -5.61 -17.71
N GLU A 624 -35.32 -6.51 -17.29
CA GLU A 624 -35.57 -6.86 -15.89
C GLU A 624 -34.65 -7.96 -15.35
N ASP A 625 -33.90 -8.64 -16.22
CA ASP A 625 -33.00 -9.70 -15.77
C ASP A 625 -31.91 -9.10 -14.86
N PRO A 626 -31.50 -9.82 -13.80
CA PRO A 626 -30.46 -9.34 -12.90
C PRO A 626 -29.09 -9.34 -13.58
N LEU A 627 -28.16 -8.49 -13.13
CA LEU A 627 -26.76 -8.48 -13.60
C LEU A 627 -26.09 -9.87 -13.63
N SER A 628 -26.42 -10.73 -12.66
CA SER A 628 -25.96 -12.12 -12.61
C SER A 628 -26.34 -12.98 -13.84
N ALA A 629 -27.33 -12.56 -14.63
CA ALA A 629 -27.75 -13.20 -15.87
C ALA A 629 -26.68 -13.13 -16.98
N LEU A 630 -25.71 -12.22 -16.89
CA LEU A 630 -24.57 -12.14 -17.83
C LEU A 630 -23.73 -13.43 -17.83
N TRP A 631 -23.73 -14.20 -16.74
CA TRP A 631 -23.05 -15.50 -16.63
C TRP A 631 -24.02 -16.69 -16.78
N SER A 632 -25.20 -16.47 -17.37
CA SER A 632 -26.14 -17.52 -17.73
C SER A 632 -25.67 -18.28 -18.98
N ALA A 633 -26.24 -19.47 -19.23
CA ALA A 633 -25.92 -20.24 -20.43
C ALA A 633 -26.22 -19.47 -21.73
N ALA A 634 -27.32 -18.71 -21.72
CA ALA A 634 -27.85 -18.02 -22.89
C ALA A 634 -27.00 -16.81 -23.28
N ALA A 635 -26.56 -16.02 -22.30
CA ALA A 635 -25.89 -14.74 -22.57
C ALA A 635 -24.35 -14.79 -22.47
N PHE A 636 -23.76 -15.88 -21.98
CA PHE A 636 -22.32 -15.92 -21.67
C PHE A 636 -21.43 -15.51 -22.85
N ASP A 637 -21.68 -16.04 -24.06
CA ASP A 637 -20.82 -15.71 -25.22
C ASP A 637 -21.00 -14.27 -25.68
N ALA A 638 -22.24 -13.78 -25.69
CA ALA A 638 -22.54 -12.39 -26.02
C ALA A 638 -21.90 -11.44 -24.99
N ALA A 639 -21.94 -11.79 -23.70
CA ALA A 639 -21.38 -11.00 -22.62
C ALA A 639 -19.84 -10.91 -22.64
N GLN A 640 -19.16 -11.84 -23.32
CA GLN A 640 -17.70 -11.84 -23.44
C GLN A 640 -17.18 -11.02 -24.64
N ARG A 641 -18.08 -10.49 -25.48
CA ARG A 641 -17.72 -9.61 -26.60
C ARG A 641 -17.26 -8.24 -26.09
N PRO A 642 -16.21 -7.65 -26.69
CA PRO A 642 -15.72 -6.33 -26.31
C PRO A 642 -16.80 -5.26 -26.53
N ALA A 643 -16.95 -4.35 -25.57
CA ALA A 643 -17.92 -3.27 -25.59
C ALA A 643 -17.25 -1.94 -25.20
N SER A 644 -17.67 -0.86 -25.86
CA SER A 644 -17.27 0.49 -25.48
C SER A 644 -17.99 0.95 -24.21
N LEU A 645 -17.41 1.91 -23.49
CA LEU A 645 -18.06 2.62 -22.38
C LEU A 645 -19.41 3.24 -22.77
N THR A 646 -19.64 3.49 -24.08
CA THR A 646 -20.92 3.98 -24.59
C THR A 646 -22.09 3.01 -24.38
N ALA A 647 -21.81 1.72 -24.19
CA ALA A 647 -22.79 0.69 -23.87
C ALA A 647 -23.41 0.85 -22.47
N LEU A 648 -22.77 1.63 -21.59
CA LEU A 648 -23.25 1.93 -20.25
C LEU A 648 -24.12 3.18 -20.23
N ARG A 649 -25.11 3.22 -19.33
CA ARG A 649 -25.85 4.44 -19.01
C ARG A 649 -24.92 5.52 -18.43
N ARG A 650 -25.31 6.78 -18.57
CA ARG A 650 -24.44 7.94 -18.29
C ARG A 650 -23.95 7.95 -16.85
N GLU A 651 -24.82 7.61 -15.91
CA GLU A 651 -24.56 7.59 -14.46
C GLU A 651 -23.57 6.48 -14.09
N VAL A 652 -23.72 5.28 -14.68
CA VAL A 652 -22.82 4.15 -14.41
C VAL A 652 -21.50 4.33 -15.15
N ARG A 653 -21.50 4.96 -16.33
CA ARG A 653 -20.30 5.24 -17.11
C ARG A 653 -19.32 6.12 -16.35
N SER A 654 -19.77 7.18 -15.68
CA SER A 654 -18.90 8.05 -14.88
C SER A 654 -18.31 7.29 -13.69
N GLN A 655 -19.13 6.52 -12.97
CA GLN A 655 -18.69 5.68 -11.84
C GLN A 655 -17.66 4.64 -12.25
N VAL A 656 -17.89 3.94 -13.37
CA VAL A 656 -16.96 2.93 -13.90
C VAL A 656 -15.63 3.57 -14.30
N ARG A 657 -15.66 4.76 -14.92
CA ARG A 657 -14.46 5.49 -15.32
C ARG A 657 -13.62 5.91 -14.11
N GLU A 658 -14.24 6.48 -13.07
CA GLU A 658 -13.55 6.89 -11.84
C GLU A 658 -12.99 5.67 -11.06
N ALA A 659 -13.79 4.62 -10.93
CA ALA A 659 -13.37 3.38 -10.28
C ALA A 659 -12.21 2.71 -11.04
N MET A 660 -12.19 2.77 -12.36
CA MET A 660 -11.12 2.21 -13.18
C MET A 660 -9.82 3.00 -13.04
N ARG A 661 -9.87 4.33 -13.01
CA ARG A 661 -8.69 5.17 -12.71
C ARG A 661 -8.11 4.86 -11.34
N THR A 662 -8.96 4.75 -10.32
CA THR A 662 -8.54 4.41 -8.96
C THR A 662 -7.91 3.01 -8.91
N ALA A 663 -8.55 2.03 -9.54
CA ALA A 663 -8.05 0.65 -9.59
C ALA A 663 -6.71 0.54 -10.31
N LEU A 664 -6.51 1.27 -11.42
CA LEU A 664 -5.22 1.32 -12.14
C LEU A 664 -4.09 1.82 -11.24
N THR A 665 -4.31 2.94 -10.55
CA THR A 665 -3.31 3.51 -9.62
C THR A 665 -3.01 2.55 -8.46
N GLU A 666 -4.04 1.93 -7.88
CA GLU A 666 -3.87 0.93 -6.81
C GLU A 666 -3.10 -0.31 -7.27
N GLN A 667 -3.38 -0.79 -8.48
CA GLN A 667 -2.69 -1.94 -9.08
C GLN A 667 -1.20 -1.63 -9.31
N ILE A 668 -0.89 -0.46 -9.89
CA ILE A 668 0.50 -0.03 -10.13
C ILE A 668 1.24 0.11 -8.80
N ASN A 669 0.66 0.80 -7.81
CA ASN A 669 1.26 0.96 -6.49
C ASN A 669 1.43 -0.39 -5.77
N GLY A 670 0.48 -1.30 -5.95
CA GLY A 670 0.57 -2.67 -5.46
C GLY A 670 1.76 -3.41 -6.05
N LEU A 671 1.97 -3.32 -7.36
CA LEU A 671 3.12 -3.94 -8.04
C LEU A 671 4.44 -3.32 -7.61
N VAL A 672 4.52 -1.99 -7.49
CA VAL A 672 5.70 -1.26 -6.99
C VAL A 672 6.08 -1.76 -5.60
N LYS A 673 5.10 -1.84 -4.69
CA LYS A 673 5.32 -2.33 -3.33
C LYS A 673 5.84 -3.77 -3.28
N GLU A 674 5.35 -4.66 -4.15
CA GLU A 674 5.83 -6.05 -4.20
C GLU A 674 7.30 -6.13 -4.64
N VAL A 675 7.75 -5.22 -5.51
CA VAL A 675 9.14 -5.10 -5.94
C VAL A 675 10.01 -4.47 -4.84
N GLU A 676 9.58 -3.36 -4.24
CA GLU A 676 10.30 -2.67 -3.15
C GLU A 676 10.53 -3.57 -1.93
N THR A 677 9.56 -4.43 -1.62
CA THR A 677 9.64 -5.39 -0.51
C THR A 677 10.55 -6.59 -0.80
N GLY A 678 11.18 -6.64 -1.99
CA GLY A 678 12.18 -7.64 -2.35
C GLY A 678 11.63 -8.84 -3.13
N GLY A 679 10.43 -8.73 -3.71
CA GLY A 679 9.87 -9.70 -4.63
C GLY A 679 10.48 -9.62 -6.03
N THR A 680 10.40 -10.72 -6.78
CA THR A 680 10.73 -10.74 -8.21
C THR A 680 9.44 -10.59 -9.00
N LEU A 681 9.27 -9.51 -9.76
CA LEU A 681 8.08 -9.28 -10.58
C LEU A 681 8.37 -9.61 -12.05
N PHE A 682 7.61 -10.54 -12.61
CA PHE A 682 7.53 -10.76 -14.06
C PHE A 682 6.40 -9.92 -14.63
N LEU A 683 6.75 -9.07 -15.60
CA LEU A 683 5.85 -8.18 -16.31
C LEU A 683 5.95 -8.43 -17.81
N THR A 684 4.82 -8.52 -18.46
CA THR A 684 4.73 -8.40 -19.91
C THR A 684 4.30 -6.97 -20.26
N PRO A 685 4.84 -6.35 -21.33
CA PRO A 685 4.36 -5.09 -21.86
C PRO A 685 2.86 -5.12 -21.99
N GLU A 686 2.20 -4.05 -21.52
CA GLU A 686 0.76 -3.91 -21.67
C GLU A 686 0.34 -3.43 -23.08
N GLY A 687 1.07 -3.88 -24.11
CA GLY A 687 0.73 -3.74 -25.51
C GLY A 687 0.52 -5.13 -26.11
N LYS A 688 -0.59 -5.33 -26.82
CA LYS A 688 -0.71 -6.48 -27.73
C LYS A 688 0.12 -6.18 -28.98
N TYR A 689 0.59 -7.22 -29.65
CA TYR A 689 0.94 -7.10 -31.05
C TYR A 689 -0.31 -6.72 -31.84
N SER A 690 -0.17 -5.84 -32.84
CA SER A 690 -1.19 -5.73 -33.88
C SER A 690 -1.32 -7.08 -34.60
N ASP A 691 -2.44 -7.32 -35.26
CA ASP A 691 -2.64 -8.53 -36.06
C ASP A 691 -1.55 -8.70 -37.15
N ASP A 692 -0.86 -7.60 -37.48
CA ASP A 692 0.25 -7.51 -38.44
C ASP A 692 1.65 -7.70 -37.82
N GLY A 693 1.76 -7.94 -36.51
CA GLY A 693 3.03 -8.22 -35.85
C GLY A 693 3.85 -7.00 -35.45
N LEU A 694 3.24 -5.81 -35.34
CA LEU A 694 3.88 -4.61 -34.77
C LEU A 694 3.60 -4.47 -33.27
N LEU A 695 4.60 -4.04 -32.51
CA LEU A 695 4.46 -3.81 -31.06
C LEU A 695 3.89 -2.41 -30.74
N HIS A 696 2.77 -2.34 -30.02
CA HIS A 696 2.19 -1.08 -29.52
C HIS A 696 2.93 -0.50 -28.29
N ARG A 697 2.76 0.81 -28.03
CA ARG A 697 3.48 1.55 -26.97
C ARG A 697 3.30 0.94 -25.58
N PHE A 698 4.40 0.87 -24.83
CA PHE A 698 4.46 0.45 -23.42
C PHE A 698 3.72 1.46 -22.53
N ARG A 699 3.03 0.96 -21.50
CA ARG A 699 2.17 1.78 -20.60
C ARG A 699 2.89 2.39 -19.40
N LEU A 700 2.21 3.38 -18.83
CA LEU A 700 2.53 4.20 -17.64
C LEU A 700 3.06 3.43 -16.40
N ALA A 701 2.77 2.13 -16.25
CA ALA A 701 3.20 1.32 -15.11
C ALA A 701 4.72 1.03 -15.09
N TYR A 702 5.40 1.12 -16.24
CA TYR A 702 6.79 0.72 -16.38
C TYR A 702 7.76 1.62 -15.59
N GLU A 703 7.66 2.94 -15.73
CA GLU A 703 8.62 3.86 -15.13
C GLU A 703 8.66 3.79 -13.59
N PRO A 704 7.51 3.75 -12.87
CA PRO A 704 7.50 3.52 -11.43
C PRO A 704 8.12 2.18 -11.03
N LEU A 705 7.83 1.10 -11.76
CA LEU A 705 8.36 -0.23 -11.48
C LEU A 705 9.87 -0.33 -11.74
N PHE A 706 10.33 0.32 -12.81
CA PHE A 706 11.74 0.36 -13.16
C PHE A 706 12.53 1.14 -12.10
N ARG A 707 12.03 2.27 -11.60
CA ARG A 707 12.66 3.03 -10.51
C ARG A 707 12.69 2.26 -9.18
N ALA A 708 11.65 1.48 -8.89
CA ALA A 708 11.54 0.71 -7.66
C ALA A 708 12.43 -0.55 -7.64
N ALA A 709 12.69 -1.14 -8.82
CA ALA A 709 13.50 -2.32 -8.97
C ALA A 709 15.00 -2.02 -8.82
N ARG A 710 15.73 -2.83 -8.05
CA ARG A 710 17.21 -2.75 -7.97
C ARG A 710 17.91 -3.47 -9.12
N GLN A 711 17.25 -4.46 -9.70
CA GLN A 711 17.77 -5.26 -10.81
C GLN A 711 16.74 -5.38 -11.91
N HIS A 712 17.20 -5.28 -13.16
CA HIS A 712 16.34 -5.26 -14.34
C HIS A 712 16.84 -6.30 -15.33
N TYR A 713 15.92 -7.14 -15.81
CA TYR A 713 16.18 -8.14 -16.84
C TYR A 713 15.12 -8.05 -17.93
N ILE A 714 15.53 -8.30 -19.16
CA ILE A 714 14.62 -8.58 -20.27
C ILE A 714 14.67 -10.07 -20.59
N ALA A 715 13.51 -10.60 -20.97
CA ALA A 715 13.33 -11.93 -21.52
C ALA A 715 12.80 -11.77 -22.95
N ALA A 716 13.70 -11.73 -23.94
CA ALA A 716 13.33 -11.64 -25.34
C ALA A 716 12.92 -13.04 -25.84
N ILE A 717 11.65 -13.19 -26.20
CA ILE A 717 11.07 -14.49 -26.58
C ILE A 717 10.78 -14.52 -28.08
N SER A 718 11.07 -15.66 -28.71
CA SER A 718 10.73 -15.93 -30.10
C SER A 718 10.06 -17.29 -30.23
N TYR A 719 9.08 -17.38 -31.12
CA TYR A 719 8.29 -18.57 -31.38
C TYR A 719 8.52 -19.09 -32.80
N ASP A 720 8.59 -20.42 -32.95
CA ASP A 720 8.68 -21.06 -34.26
C ASP A 720 7.72 -22.25 -34.34
N PRO A 721 6.57 -22.12 -35.04
CA PRO A 721 5.60 -23.20 -35.19
C PRO A 721 6.01 -24.25 -36.22
N PHE A 722 7.03 -24.00 -37.06
CA PHE A 722 7.43 -24.91 -38.14
C PHE A 722 8.80 -25.58 -37.91
N ALA A 723 9.59 -25.11 -36.93
CA ALA A 723 10.86 -25.76 -36.57
C ALA A 723 10.70 -27.23 -36.12
N TYR A 724 9.55 -27.59 -35.54
CA TYR A 724 9.29 -28.93 -35.04
C TYR A 724 7.93 -29.47 -35.51
N ARG A 725 7.88 -30.78 -35.79
CA ARG A 725 6.73 -31.44 -36.43
C ARG A 725 5.41 -31.39 -35.64
N ARG A 726 5.45 -31.35 -34.30
CA ARG A 726 4.24 -31.40 -33.44
C ARG A 726 4.23 -30.42 -32.27
N ARG A 727 5.40 -29.93 -31.83
CA ARG A 727 5.54 -29.03 -30.68
C ARG A 727 5.88 -27.62 -31.15
N LEU A 728 5.39 -26.61 -30.45
CA LEU A 728 5.78 -25.23 -30.70
C LEU A 728 7.20 -25.02 -30.19
N GLY A 729 8.11 -24.52 -31.02
CA GLY A 729 9.43 -24.16 -30.52
C GLY A 729 9.38 -22.79 -29.84
N VAL A 730 10.05 -22.67 -28.69
CA VAL A 730 10.11 -21.43 -27.90
C VAL A 730 11.56 -21.13 -27.52
N TRP A 731 12.04 -19.94 -27.84
CA TRP A 731 13.39 -19.47 -27.55
C TRP A 731 13.29 -18.27 -26.64
N VAL A 732 13.99 -18.30 -25.50
CA VAL A 732 13.99 -17.23 -24.51
C VAL A 732 15.43 -16.80 -24.29
N ARG A 733 15.75 -15.54 -24.55
CA ARG A 733 17.07 -14.95 -24.24
C ARG A 733 16.93 -13.99 -23.06
N ILE A 734 17.66 -14.25 -21.98
CA ILE A 734 17.62 -13.43 -20.76
C ILE A 734 18.85 -12.54 -20.69
N VAL A 735 18.64 -11.23 -20.61
CA VAL A 735 19.70 -10.21 -20.64
C VAL A 735 19.48 -9.18 -19.52
N PRO A 736 20.49 -8.82 -18.73
CA PRO A 736 20.40 -7.72 -17.77
C PRO A 736 20.29 -6.37 -18.50
N VAL A 737 19.50 -5.45 -17.96
CA VAL A 737 19.29 -4.12 -18.54
C VAL A 737 20.04 -3.06 -17.74
N PRO A 738 20.94 -2.28 -18.36
CA PRO A 738 21.54 -1.10 -17.73
C PRO A 738 20.50 0.02 -17.51
N PRO A 739 20.63 0.85 -16.46
CA PRO A 739 19.78 2.02 -16.30
C PRO A 739 19.97 2.97 -17.50
N ALA A 740 18.87 3.53 -18.01
CA ALA A 740 18.77 4.52 -19.11
C ALA A 740 18.69 4.02 -20.57
N GLN A 741 18.60 2.72 -20.85
CA GLN A 741 18.34 2.22 -22.21
C GLN A 741 16.85 1.98 -22.48
N ASP A 742 16.42 2.20 -23.73
CA ASP A 742 15.06 1.87 -24.18
C ASP A 742 14.85 0.34 -24.17
N VAL A 743 14.14 -0.14 -23.15
CA VAL A 743 13.81 -1.56 -22.97
C VAL A 743 13.07 -2.14 -24.17
N VAL A 744 12.25 -1.34 -24.88
CA VAL A 744 11.50 -1.79 -26.06
C VAL A 744 12.47 -2.10 -27.20
N GLN A 745 13.40 -1.19 -27.45
CA GLN A 745 14.45 -1.39 -28.45
C GLN A 745 15.32 -2.58 -28.08
N MET A 746 15.73 -2.71 -26.82
CA MET A 746 16.51 -3.87 -26.37
C MET A 746 15.75 -5.19 -26.54
N LEU A 747 14.46 -5.24 -26.19
CA LEU A 747 13.60 -6.41 -26.38
C LEU A 747 13.48 -6.82 -27.83
N ARG A 748 13.44 -5.86 -28.77
CA ARG A 748 13.45 -6.12 -30.22
C ARG A 748 14.81 -6.62 -30.69
N ALA A 749 15.89 -5.92 -30.35
CA ALA A 749 17.24 -6.25 -30.81
C ALA A 749 17.72 -7.62 -30.31
N HIS A 750 17.30 -8.05 -29.11
CA HIS A 750 17.73 -9.31 -28.51
C HIS A 750 16.84 -10.51 -28.85
N ARG A 751 15.80 -10.36 -29.69
CA ARG A 751 14.98 -11.50 -30.13
C ARG A 751 15.83 -12.48 -30.90
N VAL A 752 15.59 -13.77 -30.65
CA VAL A 752 16.27 -14.83 -31.38
C VAL A 752 15.61 -14.99 -32.74
N ILE A 753 16.38 -14.88 -33.82
CA ILE A 753 15.85 -15.09 -35.17
C ILE A 753 15.61 -16.58 -35.41
N THR A 754 14.39 -16.93 -35.80
CA THR A 754 13.97 -18.32 -36.01
C THR A 754 14.18 -18.78 -37.45
N VAL A 755 14.21 -20.09 -37.67
CA VAL A 755 14.44 -20.68 -39.00
C VAL A 755 13.33 -20.26 -39.96
N SER A 756 12.09 -20.30 -39.47
CA SER A 756 10.91 -19.96 -40.24
C SER A 756 10.87 -18.50 -40.69
N GLN A 757 11.31 -17.57 -39.84
CA GLN A 757 11.41 -16.16 -40.19
C GLN A 757 12.35 -15.94 -41.37
N VAL A 758 13.53 -16.58 -41.36
CA VAL A 758 14.54 -16.42 -42.43
C VAL A 758 14.06 -17.03 -43.74
N ILE A 759 13.44 -18.23 -43.70
CA ILE A 759 12.89 -18.87 -44.90
C ILE A 759 11.83 -17.99 -45.56
N LEU A 760 10.88 -17.47 -44.77
CA LEU A 760 9.82 -16.61 -45.29
C LEU A 760 10.40 -15.32 -45.86
N HIS A 761 11.38 -14.72 -45.19
CA HIS A 761 12.07 -13.53 -45.70
C HIS A 761 12.71 -13.79 -47.07
N VAL A 762 13.52 -14.85 -47.21
CA VAL A 762 14.18 -15.24 -48.48
C VAL A 762 13.17 -15.50 -49.59
N LEU A 763 12.02 -16.11 -49.28
CA LEU A 763 10.96 -16.36 -50.26
C LEU A 763 10.23 -15.08 -50.68
N THR A 764 10.06 -14.12 -49.77
CA THR A 764 9.39 -12.84 -50.06
C THR A 764 10.26 -11.83 -50.79
N THR A 765 11.58 -11.82 -50.55
CA THR A 765 12.51 -10.87 -51.17
C THR A 765 13.06 -11.35 -52.52
N GLY A 766 12.77 -12.60 -52.90
CA GLY A 766 13.35 -13.24 -54.08
C GLY A 766 14.79 -13.65 -53.80
N GLY A 767 15.06 -14.96 -53.73
CA GLY A 767 16.42 -15.46 -53.53
C GLY A 767 17.37 -14.89 -54.59
N HIS A 768 18.61 -14.60 -54.18
CA HIS A 768 19.67 -14.15 -55.07
C HIS A 768 19.73 -15.08 -56.29
N ARG A 769 19.29 -14.58 -57.45
CA ARG A 769 19.55 -15.21 -58.73
C ARG A 769 20.98 -14.86 -59.07
N ASP A 770 21.85 -15.87 -59.11
CA ASP A 770 23.12 -15.76 -59.81
C ASP A 770 22.79 -15.39 -61.26
N THR A 771 22.90 -14.12 -61.63
CA THR A 771 23.08 -13.74 -63.03
C THR A 771 24.46 -14.25 -63.42
N GLY A 772 24.49 -15.35 -64.16
CA GLY A 772 25.71 -15.87 -64.75
C GLY A 772 26.33 -14.84 -65.70
N SER A 773 27.67 -14.80 -65.67
CA SER A 773 28.59 -14.50 -66.77
C SER A 773 28.25 -13.31 -67.69
N GLY A 774 29.01 -12.21 -67.53
CA GLY A 774 29.18 -11.19 -68.56
C GLY A 774 29.40 -9.79 -67.96
N ASP A 775 30.58 -9.24 -68.25
CA ASP A 775 30.93 -7.80 -68.24
C ASP A 775 31.41 -7.14 -66.93
N GLU A 776 32.73 -7.08 -66.88
CA GLU A 776 33.64 -5.98 -66.50
C GLU A 776 33.15 -4.68 -65.84
N GLU A 777 34.07 -4.17 -65.01
CA GLU A 777 34.32 -2.76 -64.64
C GLU A 777 33.36 -2.03 -63.67
N ALA A 778 33.75 -2.01 -62.39
CA ALA A 778 34.02 -0.75 -61.67
C ALA A 778 34.62 -1.04 -60.28
N ARG A 779 35.92 -0.80 -60.09
CA ARG A 779 36.52 -0.64 -58.75
C ARG A 779 36.21 0.78 -58.23
N PRO A 780 35.65 0.96 -57.03
CA PRO A 780 35.82 2.22 -56.32
C PRO A 780 37.11 2.16 -55.49
N THR A 781 37.92 3.18 -55.67
CA THR A 781 39.13 3.53 -54.95
C THR A 781 38.96 3.47 -53.42
N GLN A 782 39.84 2.72 -52.76
CA GLN A 782 39.95 2.66 -51.31
C GLN A 782 40.55 3.95 -50.75
N ILE A 783 39.86 4.60 -49.81
CA ILE A 783 40.44 5.57 -48.87
C ILE A 783 40.58 4.86 -47.51
N PRO A 784 41.78 4.77 -46.91
CA PRO A 784 41.99 4.07 -45.66
C PRO A 784 41.48 4.91 -44.48
N GLY A 785 40.51 4.40 -43.70
CA GLY A 785 40.14 5.00 -42.41
C GLY A 785 38.67 4.97 -41.96
N GLN A 786 37.72 4.36 -42.70
CA GLN A 786 36.33 4.24 -42.23
C GLN A 786 35.97 2.80 -41.78
N PRO A 787 35.23 2.63 -40.67
CA PRO A 787 34.64 1.34 -40.32
C PRO A 787 33.62 0.94 -41.40
N GLN A 788 33.71 -0.30 -41.87
CA GLN A 788 32.87 -0.85 -42.94
C GLN A 788 31.38 -0.69 -42.62
N ALA A 789 30.66 0.03 -43.49
CA ALA A 789 29.21 0.06 -43.47
C ALA A 789 28.67 -1.27 -44.02
N HIS A 790 27.92 -2.02 -43.19
CA HIS A 790 27.18 -3.20 -43.64
C HIS A 790 26.13 -2.76 -44.69
N PRO A 791 26.05 -3.43 -45.87
CA PRO A 791 24.98 -3.15 -46.83
C PRO A 791 23.61 -3.46 -46.20
N ALA A 792 22.65 -2.56 -46.40
CA ALA A 792 21.40 -2.53 -45.65
C ALA A 792 20.47 -3.71 -45.96
N LEU A 793 20.46 -4.71 -45.07
CA LEU A 793 19.44 -5.79 -44.98
C LEU A 793 17.99 -5.26 -44.91
N VAL A 794 17.80 -3.98 -44.59
CA VAL A 794 16.51 -3.33 -44.32
C VAL A 794 15.83 -2.77 -45.59
N ALA A 795 16.53 -2.61 -46.72
CA ALA A 795 16.01 -1.88 -47.88
C ALA A 795 14.96 -2.64 -48.74
N ALA A 796 14.66 -3.92 -48.46
CA ALA A 796 13.76 -4.75 -49.28
C ALA A 796 12.27 -4.66 -48.89
N GLY A 797 11.88 -3.69 -48.06
CA GLY A 797 10.53 -3.56 -47.50
C GLY A 797 9.65 -2.51 -48.17
N ARG A 798 9.52 -2.48 -49.51
CA ARG A 798 8.45 -1.73 -50.18
C ARG A 798 7.95 -2.45 -51.43
N THR A 799 6.66 -2.79 -51.40
CA THR A 799 5.81 -3.39 -52.45
C THR A 799 6.26 -4.75 -53.02
N PRO A 800 5.36 -5.73 -53.19
CA PRO A 800 5.69 -6.93 -53.94
C PRO A 800 6.05 -6.49 -55.36
N ALA A 801 7.29 -6.71 -55.78
CA ALA A 801 7.63 -6.60 -57.19
C ALA A 801 6.70 -7.56 -57.94
N ALA A 802 5.83 -7.00 -58.79
CA ALA A 802 5.00 -7.74 -59.72
C ALA A 802 5.95 -8.49 -60.68
N GLY A 803 6.31 -9.73 -60.33
CA GLY A 803 7.29 -10.51 -61.09
C GLY A 803 7.84 -11.79 -60.44
N ALA A 804 7.61 -12.07 -59.15
CA ALA A 804 8.10 -13.29 -58.49
C ALA A 804 7.18 -14.51 -58.69
N SER A 805 6.86 -14.87 -59.94
CA SER A 805 6.02 -16.05 -60.26
C SER A 805 6.82 -17.36 -60.37
N THR A 806 8.11 -17.34 -60.08
CA THR A 806 9.01 -18.50 -60.24
C THR A 806 9.57 -18.88 -58.88
N GLY A 807 8.97 -19.90 -58.25
CA GLY A 807 9.35 -20.38 -56.91
C GLY A 807 10.82 -20.78 -56.80
N LEU A 808 11.33 -20.84 -55.57
CA LEU A 808 12.74 -21.15 -55.29
C LEU A 808 12.93 -22.65 -55.05
N THR A 809 13.98 -23.23 -55.62
CA THR A 809 14.40 -24.60 -55.33
C THR A 809 14.93 -24.70 -53.89
N ARG A 810 14.94 -25.92 -53.34
CA ARG A 810 15.50 -26.18 -52.01
C ARG A 810 16.92 -25.66 -51.84
N ALA A 811 17.78 -25.86 -52.84
CA ALA A 811 19.18 -25.45 -52.80
C ALA A 811 19.32 -23.92 -52.80
N GLU A 812 18.45 -23.20 -53.51
CA GLU A 812 18.40 -21.73 -53.48
C GLU A 812 17.93 -21.20 -52.13
N VAL A 813 16.92 -21.83 -51.50
CA VAL A 813 16.49 -21.46 -50.14
C VAL A 813 17.61 -21.73 -49.13
N GLU A 814 18.27 -22.88 -49.20
CA GLU A 814 19.40 -23.20 -48.32
C GLU A 814 20.55 -22.20 -48.50
N ARG A 815 20.92 -21.84 -49.75
CA ARG A 815 21.93 -20.81 -50.03
C ARG A 815 21.53 -19.43 -49.50
N GLY A 816 20.29 -19.01 -49.74
CA GLY A 816 19.77 -17.72 -49.27
C GLY A 816 19.76 -17.61 -47.74
N VAL A 817 19.35 -18.67 -47.03
CA VAL A 817 19.41 -18.72 -45.57
C VAL A 817 20.84 -18.63 -45.05
N MET A 818 21.78 -19.35 -45.67
CA MET A 818 23.20 -19.31 -45.26
C MET A 818 23.82 -17.93 -45.51
N HIS A 819 23.49 -17.31 -46.64
CA HIS A 819 23.91 -15.94 -46.95
C HIS A 819 23.36 -14.93 -45.94
N PHE A 820 22.07 -15.03 -45.61
CA PHE A 820 21.46 -14.20 -44.58
C PHE A 820 22.16 -14.36 -43.22
N LEU A 821 22.45 -15.59 -42.81
CA LEU A 821 23.15 -15.86 -41.55
C LEU A 821 24.56 -15.26 -41.50
N ALA A 822 25.27 -15.22 -42.63
CA ALA A 822 26.61 -14.64 -42.72
C ALA A 822 26.61 -13.10 -42.60
N GLN A 823 25.47 -12.45 -42.89
CA GLN A 823 25.31 -10.99 -42.83
C GLN A 823 24.67 -10.49 -41.54
N LEU A 824 24.36 -11.39 -40.59
CA LEU A 824 23.72 -11.00 -39.34
C LEU A 824 24.65 -10.10 -38.50
N PRO A 825 24.13 -8.97 -37.95
CA PRO A 825 24.88 -8.17 -36.99
C PRO A 825 25.29 -8.99 -35.76
N GLU A 826 26.47 -8.72 -35.19
CA GLU A 826 26.99 -9.46 -34.01
C GLU A 826 26.07 -9.40 -32.78
N SER A 827 25.26 -8.35 -32.66
CA SER A 827 24.29 -8.17 -31.57
C SER A 827 23.09 -9.12 -31.66
N VAL A 828 22.80 -9.62 -32.87
CA VAL A 828 21.63 -10.44 -33.19
C VAL A 828 21.99 -11.92 -33.15
N GLN A 829 21.10 -12.72 -32.57
CA GLN A 829 21.37 -14.14 -32.37
C GLN A 829 20.38 -15.02 -33.17
N ALA A 830 20.91 -15.94 -33.96
CA ALA A 830 20.11 -16.97 -34.62
C ALA A 830 19.77 -18.13 -33.66
N ALA A 831 18.62 -18.77 -33.89
CA ALA A 831 18.18 -19.95 -33.15
C ALA A 831 19.28 -21.02 -33.10
N ALA A 832 19.47 -21.65 -31.93
CA ALA A 832 20.56 -22.62 -31.75
C ALA A 832 20.53 -23.80 -32.75
N ASP A 833 19.34 -24.22 -33.23
CA ASP A 833 19.24 -25.24 -34.28
C ASP A 833 19.74 -24.74 -35.64
N LEU A 834 19.50 -23.46 -35.94
CA LEU A 834 19.93 -22.81 -37.16
C LEU A 834 21.44 -22.61 -37.16
N ARG A 835 22.05 -22.30 -36.00
CA ARG A 835 23.51 -22.20 -35.83
C ARG A 835 24.19 -23.58 -35.88
N ALA A 836 23.61 -24.61 -35.26
CA ALA A 836 24.25 -25.92 -35.14
C ALA A 836 24.21 -26.72 -36.45
N ASN A 837 23.08 -26.73 -37.16
CA ASN A 837 22.98 -27.43 -38.45
C ASN A 837 21.92 -26.76 -39.35
N PRO A 838 22.30 -25.69 -40.07
CA PRO A 838 21.38 -24.87 -40.85
C PRO A 838 20.60 -25.66 -41.90
N ARG A 839 21.27 -26.50 -42.70
CA ARG A 839 20.63 -27.29 -43.77
C ARG A 839 19.54 -28.21 -43.21
N ARG A 840 19.82 -28.90 -42.10
CA ARG A 840 18.84 -29.78 -41.44
C ARG A 840 17.68 -29.00 -40.81
N ALA A 841 17.93 -27.79 -40.32
CA ALA A 841 16.89 -26.92 -39.79
C ALA A 841 15.95 -26.43 -40.91
N VAL A 842 16.52 -25.94 -42.02
CA VAL A 842 15.78 -25.46 -43.19
C VAL A 842 14.93 -26.56 -43.79
N HIS A 843 15.49 -27.75 -44.02
CA HIS A 843 14.75 -28.87 -44.57
C HIS A 843 13.53 -29.25 -43.72
N ARG A 844 13.69 -29.32 -42.40
CA ARG A 844 12.59 -29.65 -41.47
C ARG A 844 11.49 -28.58 -41.49
N ALA A 845 11.88 -27.31 -41.49
CA ALA A 845 10.94 -26.19 -41.51
C ALA A 845 10.16 -26.15 -42.84
N LEU A 846 10.82 -26.30 -43.99
CA LEU A 846 10.18 -26.38 -45.31
C LEU A 846 9.14 -27.49 -45.37
N THR A 847 9.51 -28.71 -44.96
CA THR A 847 8.55 -29.84 -44.92
C THR A 847 7.35 -29.55 -44.01
N SER A 848 7.56 -28.84 -42.90
CA SER A 848 6.47 -28.50 -41.98
C SER A 848 5.57 -27.38 -42.53
N MET A 849 6.14 -26.39 -43.22
CA MET A 849 5.41 -25.30 -43.86
C MET A 849 4.57 -25.79 -45.05
N VAL A 850 5.09 -26.70 -45.87
CA VAL A 850 4.34 -27.34 -46.97
C VAL A 850 3.16 -28.14 -46.42
N ARG A 851 3.37 -28.94 -45.37
CA ARG A 851 2.27 -29.68 -44.72
C ARG A 851 1.21 -28.77 -44.08
N ALA A 852 1.59 -27.59 -43.63
CA ALA A 852 0.67 -26.60 -43.09
C ALA A 852 -0.08 -25.82 -44.19
N GLY A 853 0.29 -25.98 -45.46
CA GLY A 853 -0.27 -25.25 -46.60
C GLY A 853 0.23 -23.81 -46.73
N VAL A 854 1.18 -23.39 -45.88
CA VAL A 854 1.77 -22.04 -45.90
C VAL A 854 2.73 -21.90 -47.07
N LEU A 855 3.36 -23.00 -47.48
CA LEU A 855 4.12 -23.11 -48.73
C LEU A 855 3.48 -24.16 -49.63
N GLN A 856 3.62 -23.99 -50.94
CA GLN A 856 3.28 -24.99 -51.94
C GLN A 856 4.57 -25.44 -52.65
N GLU A 857 4.69 -26.74 -52.89
CA GLU A 857 5.79 -27.34 -53.65
C GLU A 857 5.27 -27.77 -55.02
N GLN A 858 5.81 -27.17 -56.09
CA GLN A 858 5.52 -27.53 -57.49
C GLN A 858 6.86 -27.72 -58.20
N ASP A 859 7.07 -28.89 -58.83
CA ASP A 859 8.29 -29.22 -59.58
C ASP A 859 9.61 -28.96 -58.82
N GLY A 860 9.62 -29.25 -57.50
CA GLY A 860 10.79 -29.04 -56.64
C GLY A 860 11.08 -27.57 -56.29
N ARG A 861 10.17 -26.65 -56.63
CA ARG A 861 10.20 -25.23 -56.28
C ARG A 861 9.14 -24.91 -55.22
N TYR A 862 9.51 -24.07 -54.26
CA TYR A 862 8.65 -23.60 -53.18
C TYR A 862 8.11 -22.20 -53.48
N THR A 863 6.80 -22.03 -53.36
CA THR A 863 6.07 -20.75 -53.45
C THR A 863 5.20 -20.54 -52.21
N LEU A 864 4.76 -19.30 -51.98
CA LEU A 864 3.79 -19.00 -50.92
C LEU A 864 2.44 -19.66 -51.24
N GLY A 865 1.95 -20.45 -50.28
CA GLY A 865 0.66 -21.13 -50.39
C GLY A 865 -0.52 -20.22 -50.02
N ALA A 866 -1.74 -20.71 -50.26
CA ALA A 866 -2.96 -19.98 -49.95
C ALA A 866 -3.31 -19.95 -48.45
N CYS A 867 -2.78 -20.89 -47.65
CA CYS A 867 -3.06 -20.94 -46.21
C CYS A 867 -2.18 -19.93 -45.46
N LYS A 868 -2.82 -18.92 -44.87
CA LYS A 868 -2.13 -17.86 -44.11
C LYS A 868 -2.28 -17.97 -42.59
N THR A 869 -3.01 -18.97 -42.09
CA THR A 869 -3.31 -19.11 -40.67
C THR A 869 -2.51 -20.25 -40.02
N ASN A 870 -2.35 -20.21 -38.70
CA ASN A 870 -1.70 -21.29 -37.95
C ASN A 870 -2.47 -21.64 -36.68
N ARG A 871 -2.62 -22.93 -36.39
CA ARG A 871 -3.33 -23.43 -35.20
C ARG A 871 -2.74 -22.92 -33.86
N HIS A 872 -1.45 -22.62 -33.81
CA HIS A 872 -0.79 -22.10 -32.62
C HIS A 872 -0.98 -20.58 -32.48
N PHE A 873 -1.35 -19.88 -33.56
CA PHE A 873 -1.61 -18.44 -33.59
C PHE A 873 -3.03 -18.16 -34.13
N PRO A 874 -4.09 -18.51 -33.36
CA PRO A 874 -5.47 -18.44 -33.85
C PRO A 874 -5.97 -17.03 -34.13
N ASN A 875 -5.31 -16.01 -33.56
CA ASN A 875 -5.68 -14.60 -33.72
C ASN A 875 -4.84 -13.88 -34.79
N VAL A 876 -3.91 -14.57 -35.46
CA VAL A 876 -3.06 -13.98 -36.51
C VAL A 876 -3.65 -14.36 -37.87
N PRO A 877 -4.19 -13.39 -38.63
CA PRO A 877 -4.82 -13.66 -39.93
C PRO A 877 -3.80 -13.98 -41.02
N ASP A 878 -2.60 -13.38 -40.96
CA ASP A 878 -1.50 -13.61 -41.89
C ASP A 878 -0.18 -13.90 -41.16
N ILE A 879 0.14 -15.18 -41.04
CA ILE A 879 1.34 -15.67 -40.36
C ILE A 879 2.63 -15.30 -41.10
N VAL A 880 2.57 -15.12 -42.43
CA VAL A 880 3.74 -14.77 -43.25
C VAL A 880 4.15 -13.33 -42.95
N SER A 881 3.19 -12.42 -43.07
CA SER A 881 3.38 -10.99 -42.76
C SER A 881 3.83 -10.79 -41.31
N PHE A 882 3.20 -11.49 -40.36
CA PHE A 882 3.56 -11.44 -38.94
C PHE A 882 5.04 -11.80 -38.69
N PHE A 883 5.52 -12.91 -39.25
CA PHE A 883 6.91 -13.34 -39.04
C PHE A 883 7.93 -12.46 -39.77
N THR A 884 7.63 -12.02 -40.99
CA THR A 884 8.52 -11.13 -41.75
C THR A 884 8.63 -9.75 -41.09
N ASN A 885 7.53 -9.19 -40.59
CA ASN A 885 7.55 -7.92 -39.85
C ASN A 885 8.33 -8.05 -38.53
N ALA A 886 8.13 -9.12 -37.77
CA ALA A 886 8.87 -9.37 -36.54
C ALA A 886 10.38 -9.52 -36.76
N LEU A 887 10.80 -10.11 -37.89
CA LEU A 887 12.20 -10.19 -38.30
C LEU A 887 12.76 -8.81 -38.63
N ASN A 888 12.04 -8.03 -39.45
CA ASN A 888 12.46 -6.68 -39.84
C ASN A 888 12.58 -5.75 -38.64
N GLU A 889 11.64 -5.78 -37.68
CA GLU A 889 11.74 -5.03 -36.42
C GLU A 889 13.00 -5.40 -35.64
N THR A 890 13.37 -6.69 -35.62
CA THR A 890 14.54 -7.19 -34.89
C THR A 890 15.83 -6.65 -35.50
N LEU A 891 15.94 -6.69 -36.83
CA LEU A 891 17.10 -6.16 -37.57
C LEU A 891 17.21 -4.64 -37.43
N GLN A 892 16.11 -3.91 -37.63
CA GLN A 892 16.08 -2.44 -37.48
C GLN A 892 16.46 -1.98 -36.07
N ALA A 893 16.02 -2.70 -35.05
CA ALA A 893 16.36 -2.40 -33.66
C ALA A 893 17.85 -2.64 -33.36
N ALA A 894 18.45 -3.66 -33.98
CA ALA A 894 19.86 -3.99 -33.85
C ALA A 894 20.78 -2.96 -34.52
N ASP A 895 20.35 -2.35 -35.63
CA ASP A 895 21.10 -1.34 -36.38
C ASP A 895 21.00 0.10 -35.80
N GLY A 896 20.36 0.26 -34.63
CA GLY A 896 20.29 1.55 -33.93
C GLY A 896 19.33 2.56 -34.57
N GLY A 897 18.38 2.14 -35.40
CA GLY A 897 17.29 3.00 -35.90
C GLY A 897 17.66 4.01 -36.99
N ARG A 898 18.70 3.78 -37.82
CA ARG A 898 19.06 4.66 -38.95
C ARG A 898 18.10 4.61 -40.16
N GLY A 899 16.85 4.19 -39.96
CA GLY A 899 15.91 3.85 -41.04
C GLY A 899 14.52 4.50 -40.99
N SER A 900 14.31 5.63 -40.30
CA SER A 900 13.18 6.54 -40.57
C SER A 900 13.23 7.78 -39.67
N ARG A 901 13.97 8.81 -40.08
CA ARG A 901 13.90 10.15 -39.45
C ARG A 901 12.70 10.98 -39.95
N GLY A 902 11.64 10.32 -40.41
CA GLY A 902 10.50 10.96 -41.05
C GLY A 902 9.19 10.26 -40.73
N ASP A 903 8.92 9.98 -39.46
CA ASP A 903 7.54 9.98 -38.90
C ASP A 903 7.55 9.89 -37.36
N CYS A 904 8.49 10.57 -36.70
CA CYS A 904 8.34 10.87 -35.28
C CYS A 904 7.27 11.96 -35.15
N GLY A 905 6.01 11.58 -35.34
CA GLY A 905 4.87 12.38 -34.94
C GLY A 905 5.10 12.88 -33.51
N ARG A 906 4.87 14.18 -33.31
CA ARG A 906 4.83 14.86 -32.02
C ARG A 906 4.44 13.89 -30.90
N ALA A 907 5.19 13.92 -29.79
CA ALA A 907 4.68 13.39 -28.54
C ALA A 907 3.26 13.98 -28.34
N PRO A 908 2.19 13.15 -28.35
CA PRO A 908 0.88 13.66 -28.01
C PRO A 908 0.93 14.08 -26.55
N ASP A 909 0.28 15.19 -26.26
CA ASP A 909 0.08 15.69 -24.91
C ASP A 909 -0.49 14.55 -24.03
N PRO A 910 0.04 14.29 -22.82
CA PRO A 910 -0.55 13.32 -21.89
C PRO A 910 -2.04 13.54 -21.57
N HIS A 911 -2.63 14.64 -22.04
CA HIS A 911 -4.05 14.94 -21.97
C HIS A 911 -4.92 14.35 -23.09
N ASP A 912 -4.36 13.79 -24.19
CA ASP A 912 -5.15 13.39 -25.36
C ASP A 912 -5.75 11.97 -25.31
N ASP A 913 -5.39 11.13 -24.32
CA ASP A 913 -5.92 9.75 -24.19
C ASP A 913 -6.55 9.50 -22.80
N VAL A 914 -7.64 10.20 -22.51
CA VAL A 914 -8.42 10.11 -21.25
C VAL A 914 -9.62 9.15 -21.33
#